data_AF-A0A936CWW9-F1
#
_entry.id   AF-A0A936CWW9-F1
#
_cell.length_a   1.000
_cell.length_b   1.000
_cell.length_c   1.000
_cell.angle_alpha   90.00
_cell.angle_beta   90.00
_cell.angle_gamma   90.00
#
_symmetry.space_group_name_H-M   'P 1'
#
loop_
_entity.id
_entity.type
_entity.pdbx_description
1 polymer ?
#
loop_
_entity_poly.entity_id
_entity_poly.type
_entity_poly.pdbx_seq_one_letter_code
_entity_poly.pdbx_strand_id
1 'polypeptide(L)'
;MTEPNPPSRHSTTVRVPVLMGLFAGTAVGAGYLLAGIPNVELMSLVAALGGVALGPARGAVVGALAAGVFSLASPYGLPAPLLLAAQMAGLGTAGVAGAVAGRRGRAVPGAAPRRSWRSWPLAALAGLVVTVVYDGLTNLAILASFDFPAGVVLAGALPFFLVHMATNVAFFAVIFPNLAPRLVQLGSPRVTGRAGIGTVIAVATAVGAWALCATPSAVGAGVPVAADSLAWPAPTAADSLGPPALPASRLPHGWKRQLWEPFTPTFLAWAERDSPWLTYVDGGIGAAARLVGEAGAASSPLIVRDGVPLGTGHVLADDLWLVGREGVAAQAASPGFDGWGGTSGLVNLSRLDVDPVQAVSSYRGIKGRHESYYRGVDLLSSRSDWRLGFSFEESLDNEGYNHTTLDDESFAELSPDGFTGEGKVRQSRTRIERLLPQGSVSVEFSSGRLTRDELPALAAGHLEAWDRNAAVRMRWLSGPWDLRPVLFWNERDVQWGPRWVGATPPASLRLLESGRQGLRVDVRRAAASTGNPDASVETGPFATPAAPPLLSVSATSWALRDNGTRLAWAGADTVPVTADSGELRVALGGERVLGGAVARLELGALGGGGLGVGPDARLALAPAGVDPRWEAAINWGGRAPRSDELWTPLRQSVAGRDLAVLPNAGLEREKSLRAEGQVRARAAGLDLAVGASLRHLTDGIHWIAQDDDPDRGRWANGLEMRTWRLTAAAAREGRFAGWLRLKGEGTWQGFDVAVGPAGPLPPGNWQRLRLDWENHFFKEDGILQVSLVTTRRAAGNDPWDLTGTVTLPVRVNHDLLVGFRLVGAHLVLGLRNLAGDQQRLTSGALSPGREMDMRLEWAFRQ
;
A
#
# COMPACT_ATOMS: atom_id res chain seq x y z
N MET A 1 -18.04 51.15 19.69
CA MET A 1 -17.17 50.76 18.57
C MET A 1 -15.74 50.87 19.05
N THR A 2 -15.10 49.73 19.34
CA THR A 2 -13.70 49.65 19.78
C THR A 2 -12.81 49.41 18.56
N GLU A 3 -11.78 50.22 18.36
CA GLU A 3 -10.80 50.03 17.29
C GLU A 3 -10.14 48.65 17.38
N PRO A 4 -9.91 47.95 16.25
CA PRO A 4 -9.18 46.68 16.26
C PRO A 4 -7.71 46.92 16.64
N ASN A 5 -7.24 46.19 17.64
CA ASN A 5 -5.83 46.19 18.04
C ASN A 5 -4.92 45.92 16.83
N PRO A 6 -3.85 46.71 16.63
CA PRO A 6 -2.90 46.47 15.55
C PRO A 6 -2.24 45.09 15.72
N PRO A 7 -2.00 44.34 14.62
CA PRO A 7 -1.38 43.02 14.70
C PRO A 7 -0.01 43.11 15.39
N SER A 8 0.20 42.23 16.38
CA SER A 8 1.43 42.20 17.17
C SER A 8 2.65 41.94 16.27
N ARG A 9 3.69 42.78 16.40
CA ARG A 9 4.93 42.73 15.60
C ARG A 9 5.67 41.38 15.66
N HIS A 10 5.33 40.48 16.59
CA HIS A 10 5.99 39.19 16.79
C HIS A 10 5.60 38.12 15.76
N SER A 11 4.41 38.17 15.15
CA SER A 11 3.99 37.14 14.18
C SER A 11 4.75 37.21 12.85
N THR A 12 5.33 38.37 12.53
CA THR A 12 6.01 38.59 11.25
C THR A 12 7.45 38.05 11.23
N THR A 13 8.10 38.01 12.40
CA THR A 13 9.51 37.61 12.55
C THR A 13 9.72 36.12 12.26
N VAL A 14 8.75 35.26 12.62
CA VAL A 14 8.82 33.81 12.39
C VAL A 14 8.31 33.44 10.99
N ARG A 15 7.30 34.16 10.47
CA ARG A 15 6.67 33.84 9.18
C ARG A 15 7.64 33.86 8.00
N VAL A 16 8.55 34.82 7.96
CA VAL A 16 9.48 34.98 6.84
C VAL A 16 10.48 33.81 6.75
N PRO A 17 11.21 33.45 7.83
CA PRO A 17 12.06 32.26 7.82
C PRO A 17 11.32 30.97 7.47
N VAL A 18 10.09 30.77 7.98
CA VAL A 18 9.28 29.57 7.67
C VAL A 18 8.97 29.49 6.18
N LEU A 19 8.53 30.60 5.56
CA LEU A 19 8.28 30.63 4.12
C LEU A 19 9.55 30.41 3.30
N MET A 20 10.69 30.94 3.76
CA MET A 20 11.98 30.68 3.10
C MET A 20 12.33 29.18 3.14
N GLY A 21 12.18 28.54 4.30
CA GLY A 21 12.38 27.10 4.45
C GLY A 21 11.42 26.29 3.60
N LEU A 22 10.15 26.68 3.52
CA LEU A 22 9.14 26.00 2.70
C LEU A 22 9.48 26.07 1.21
N PHE A 23 9.77 27.26 0.68
CA PHE A 23 10.16 27.38 -0.73
C PHE A 23 11.48 26.66 -1.03
N ALA A 24 12.46 26.71 -0.13
CA ALA A 24 13.73 26.01 -0.31
C ALA A 24 13.52 24.48 -0.29
N GLY A 25 12.73 23.96 0.65
CA GLY A 25 12.40 22.53 0.73
C GLY A 25 11.58 22.04 -0.46
N THR A 26 10.58 22.81 -0.91
CA THR A 26 9.81 22.50 -2.13
C THR A 26 10.71 22.50 -3.36
N ALA A 27 11.65 23.44 -3.45
CA ALA A 27 12.62 23.47 -4.55
C ALA A 27 13.48 22.20 -4.53
N VAL A 28 14.09 21.85 -3.39
CA VAL A 28 14.89 20.62 -3.24
C VAL A 28 14.08 19.37 -3.61
N GLY A 29 12.84 19.25 -3.13
CA GLY A 29 11.96 18.13 -3.47
C GLY A 29 11.64 18.07 -4.97
N ALA A 30 11.37 19.22 -5.60
CA ALA A 30 11.15 19.30 -7.04
C ALA A 30 12.42 18.97 -7.85
N GLY A 31 13.60 19.30 -7.32
CA GLY A 31 14.88 18.91 -7.88
C GLY A 31 15.07 17.39 -7.88
N TYR A 32 14.83 16.73 -6.74
CA TYR A 32 14.95 15.27 -6.65
C TYR A 32 13.89 14.53 -7.46
N LEU A 33 12.66 15.09 -7.55
CA LEU A 33 11.60 14.53 -8.38
C LEU A 33 12.01 14.40 -9.85
N LEU A 34 12.82 15.34 -10.34
CA LEU A 34 13.26 15.39 -11.74
C LEU A 34 14.75 15.03 -11.94
N ALA A 35 15.44 14.60 -10.89
CA ALA A 35 16.88 14.27 -10.96
C ALA A 35 17.20 13.15 -11.98
N GLY A 36 16.21 12.30 -12.30
CA GLY A 36 16.33 11.24 -13.32
C GLY A 36 16.08 11.69 -14.76
N ILE A 37 15.60 12.93 -14.98
CA ILE A 37 15.37 13.47 -16.32
C ILE A 37 16.45 14.51 -16.62
N PRO A 38 17.38 14.22 -17.54
CA PRO A 38 18.50 15.12 -17.80
C PRO A 38 18.04 16.53 -18.12
N ASN A 39 18.52 17.50 -17.33
CA ASN A 39 18.35 18.94 -17.59
C ASN A 39 16.89 19.43 -17.67
N VAL A 40 15.95 18.71 -17.04
CA VAL A 40 14.59 19.20 -16.78
C VAL A 40 14.50 19.55 -15.30
N GLU A 41 14.40 20.84 -14.98
CA GLU A 41 14.54 21.32 -13.61
C GLU A 41 13.39 22.26 -13.23
N LEU A 42 12.80 22.05 -12.05
CA LEU A 42 11.77 22.92 -11.48
C LEU A 42 12.29 23.78 -10.32
N MET A 43 13.51 23.54 -9.85
CA MET A 43 14.10 24.25 -8.70
C MET A 43 14.18 25.76 -8.97
N SER A 44 14.58 26.18 -10.16
CA SER A 44 14.68 27.57 -10.59
C SER A 44 13.32 28.27 -10.62
N LEU A 45 12.28 27.58 -11.08
CA LEU A 45 10.91 28.08 -11.05
C LEU A 45 10.42 28.26 -9.61
N VAL A 46 10.62 27.28 -8.73
CA VAL A 46 10.20 27.36 -7.33
C VAL A 46 10.96 28.46 -6.59
N ALA A 47 12.27 28.60 -6.83
CA ALA A 47 13.08 29.70 -6.30
C ALA A 47 12.54 31.06 -6.77
N ALA A 48 12.19 31.20 -8.05
CA ALA A 48 11.58 32.41 -8.60
C ALA A 48 10.22 32.71 -7.95
N LEU A 49 9.36 31.71 -7.74
CA LEU A 49 8.09 31.86 -7.02
C LEU A 49 8.31 32.27 -5.55
N GLY A 50 9.34 31.75 -4.89
CA GLY A 50 9.78 32.20 -3.57
C GLY A 50 10.20 33.67 -3.58
N GLY A 51 10.86 34.12 -4.66
CA GLY A 51 11.16 35.53 -4.90
C GLY A 51 9.94 36.42 -5.08
N VAL A 52 8.91 35.95 -5.79
CA VAL A 52 7.62 36.65 -5.93
C VAL A 52 6.98 36.85 -4.54
N ALA A 53 6.98 35.80 -3.73
CA ALA A 53 6.40 35.81 -2.40
C ALA A 53 7.21 36.68 -1.42
N LEU A 54 8.54 36.55 -1.38
CA LEU A 54 9.36 37.09 -0.29
C LEU A 54 10.16 38.35 -0.66
N GLY A 55 10.22 38.70 -1.94
CA GLY A 55 11.05 39.77 -2.48
C GLY A 55 12.47 39.31 -2.82
N PRO A 56 13.28 40.19 -3.46
CA PRO A 56 14.51 39.77 -4.14
C PRO A 56 15.59 39.25 -3.21
N ALA A 57 15.85 39.93 -2.07
CA ALA A 57 16.90 39.50 -1.15
C ALA A 57 16.63 38.12 -0.53
N ARG A 58 15.36 37.87 -0.16
CA ARG A 58 14.96 36.61 0.47
C ARG A 58 14.77 35.49 -0.57
N GLY A 59 14.26 35.83 -1.75
CA GLY A 59 14.22 34.92 -2.90
C GLY A 59 15.62 34.45 -3.29
N ALA A 60 16.62 35.34 -3.28
CA ALA A 60 18.00 34.96 -3.53
C ALA A 60 18.51 33.94 -2.51
N VAL A 61 18.20 34.14 -1.22
CA VAL A 61 18.55 33.17 -0.18
C VAL A 61 17.80 31.85 -0.38
N VAL A 62 16.51 31.88 -0.74
CA VAL A 62 15.74 30.66 -1.04
C VAL A 62 16.41 29.85 -2.14
N GLY A 63 16.78 30.50 -3.25
CA GLY A 63 17.49 29.84 -4.35
C GLY A 63 18.85 29.30 -3.91
N ALA A 64 19.65 30.09 -3.19
CA ALA A 64 20.96 29.66 -2.71
C ALA A 64 20.86 28.48 -1.72
N LEU A 65 19.91 28.50 -0.79
CA LEU A 65 19.67 27.40 0.15
C LEU A 65 19.20 26.14 -0.57
N ALA A 66 18.29 26.27 -1.54
CA ALA A 66 17.82 25.13 -2.33
C ALA A 66 18.96 24.45 -3.08
N ALA A 67 19.78 25.21 -3.81
CA ALA A 67 20.95 24.68 -4.51
C ALA A 67 21.98 24.08 -3.56
N GLY A 68 22.23 24.73 -2.43
CA GLY A 68 23.17 24.24 -1.41
C GLY A 68 22.74 22.91 -0.83
N VAL A 69 21.49 22.80 -0.36
CA VAL A 69 20.95 21.55 0.20
C VAL A 69 20.90 20.45 -0.86
N PHE A 70 20.39 20.74 -2.06
CA PHE A 70 20.30 19.76 -3.15
C PHE A 70 21.68 19.20 -3.53
N SER A 71 22.70 20.06 -3.59
CA SER A 71 24.04 19.65 -4.00
C SER A 71 24.80 18.93 -2.89
N LEU A 72 24.65 19.36 -1.63
CA LEU A 72 25.30 18.70 -0.48
C LEU A 72 24.66 17.35 -0.13
N ALA A 73 23.37 17.18 -0.39
CA ALA A 73 22.66 15.91 -0.23
C ALA A 73 22.64 15.06 -1.51
N SER A 74 23.43 15.44 -2.53
CA SER A 74 23.48 14.72 -3.81
C SER A 74 24.08 13.31 -3.62
N PRO A 75 23.47 12.25 -4.18
CA PRO A 75 24.04 10.91 -4.15
C PRO A 75 25.35 10.79 -4.95
N TYR A 76 25.64 11.78 -5.82
CA TYR A 76 26.86 11.83 -6.62
C TYR A 76 28.08 12.38 -5.86
N GLY A 77 27.93 12.69 -4.56
CA GLY A 77 29.00 13.20 -3.70
C GLY A 77 29.05 14.72 -3.60
N LEU A 78 29.97 15.22 -2.76
CA LEU A 78 30.12 16.66 -2.51
C LEU A 78 30.68 17.37 -3.76
N PRO A 79 30.03 18.44 -4.25
CA PRO A 79 30.55 19.21 -5.38
C PRO A 79 31.84 19.95 -5.02
N ALA A 80 32.66 20.25 -6.03
CA ALA A 80 33.81 21.15 -5.86
C ALA A 80 33.34 22.50 -5.27
N PRO A 81 34.07 23.13 -4.33
CA PRO A 81 33.61 24.33 -3.63
C PRO A 81 33.22 25.49 -4.56
N LEU A 82 33.96 25.68 -5.66
CA LEU A 82 33.65 26.71 -6.64
C LEU A 82 32.39 26.40 -7.44
N LEU A 83 32.14 25.12 -7.75
CA LEU A 83 30.90 24.67 -8.38
C LEU A 83 29.70 24.86 -7.46
N LEU A 84 29.82 24.51 -6.17
CA LEU A 84 28.79 24.77 -5.17
C LEU A 84 28.43 26.26 -5.09
N ALA A 85 29.45 27.12 -5.02
CA ALA A 85 29.25 28.57 -4.99
C ALA A 85 28.54 29.07 -6.26
N ALA A 86 28.92 28.55 -7.43
CA ALA A 86 28.27 28.88 -8.70
C ALA A 86 26.81 28.42 -8.77
N GLN A 87 26.50 27.21 -8.29
CA GLN A 87 25.12 26.70 -8.21
C GLN A 87 24.26 27.54 -7.26
N MET A 88 24.78 27.88 -6.08
CA MET A 88 24.08 28.73 -5.11
C MET A 88 23.86 30.15 -5.65
N ALA A 89 24.86 30.74 -6.32
CA ALA A 89 24.76 32.05 -6.93
C ALA A 89 23.76 32.05 -8.09
N GLY A 90 23.87 31.08 -9.00
CA GLY A 90 23.00 30.91 -10.15
C GLY A 90 21.54 30.76 -9.73
N LEU A 91 21.24 29.84 -8.79
CA LEU A 91 19.85 29.64 -8.35
C LEU A 91 19.33 30.79 -7.49
N GLY A 92 20.21 31.49 -6.78
CA GLY A 92 19.90 32.77 -6.15
C GLY A 92 19.39 33.81 -7.16
N THR A 93 19.95 33.85 -8.38
CA THR A 93 19.47 34.77 -9.43
C THR A 93 18.04 34.45 -9.87
N ALA A 94 17.62 33.19 -9.83
CA ALA A 94 16.24 32.78 -10.11
C ALA A 94 15.24 33.45 -9.15
N GLY A 95 15.57 33.43 -7.84
CA GLY A 95 14.79 34.12 -6.82
C GLY A 95 14.73 35.64 -7.02
N VAL A 96 15.82 36.26 -7.46
CA VAL A 96 15.83 37.70 -7.79
C VAL A 96 14.96 37.98 -9.02
N ALA A 97 15.10 37.19 -10.08
CA ALA A 97 14.36 37.34 -11.33
C ALA A 97 12.85 37.21 -11.10
N GLY A 98 12.42 36.21 -10.31
CA GLY A 98 11.02 36.05 -9.92
C GLY A 98 10.47 37.24 -9.15
N ALA A 99 11.25 37.80 -8.22
CA ALA A 99 10.85 39.01 -7.49
C ALA A 99 10.68 40.24 -8.41
N VAL A 100 11.56 40.42 -9.39
CA VAL A 100 11.48 41.51 -10.38
C VAL A 100 10.27 41.32 -11.30
N ALA A 101 10.05 40.11 -11.81
CA ALA A 101 8.90 39.78 -12.64
C ALA A 101 7.58 39.95 -11.89
N GLY A 102 7.51 39.51 -10.62
CA GLY A 102 6.33 39.62 -9.76
C GLY A 102 5.98 41.06 -9.37
N ARG A 103 6.97 41.96 -9.25
CA ARG A 103 6.73 43.39 -8.94
C ARG A 103 5.99 44.12 -10.05
N ARG A 104 6.24 43.77 -11.32
CA ARG A 104 5.55 44.37 -12.48
C ARG A 104 4.11 43.89 -12.65
N GLY A 105 3.72 42.80 -11.98
CA GLY A 105 2.36 42.27 -11.94
C GLY A 105 1.51 42.73 -10.75
N ARG A 106 2.03 43.60 -9.87
CA ARG A 106 1.28 44.10 -8.71
C ARG A 106 0.24 45.13 -9.16
N ALA A 107 -1.01 44.69 -9.28
CA ALA A 107 -2.15 45.59 -9.39
C ALA A 107 -2.32 46.41 -8.10
N VAL A 108 -2.81 47.65 -8.27
CA VAL A 108 -3.25 48.55 -7.19
C VAL A 108 -4.23 47.80 -6.27
N PRO A 109 -4.14 47.96 -4.93
CA PRO A 109 -5.10 47.34 -4.01
C PRO A 109 -6.54 47.68 -4.42
N GLY A 110 -7.36 46.65 -4.66
CA GLY A 110 -8.78 46.79 -5.06
C GLY A 110 -9.11 46.44 -6.51
N ALA A 111 -8.12 46.22 -7.39
CA ALA A 111 -8.35 45.75 -8.75
C ALA A 111 -8.12 44.24 -8.88
N ALA A 112 -9.09 43.52 -9.46
CA ALA A 112 -8.91 42.11 -9.81
C ALA A 112 -7.64 41.91 -10.65
N PRO A 113 -6.81 40.89 -10.39
CA PRO A 113 -5.58 40.65 -11.13
C PRO A 113 -5.91 40.39 -12.59
N ARG A 114 -5.81 41.42 -13.44
CA ARG A 114 -5.98 41.29 -14.88
C ARG A 114 -4.82 40.46 -15.41
N ARG A 115 -5.13 39.25 -15.86
CA ARG A 115 -4.24 38.34 -16.57
C ARG A 115 -3.85 38.99 -17.91
N SER A 116 -2.84 39.86 -17.88
CA SER A 116 -2.35 40.49 -19.10
C SER A 116 -1.54 39.44 -19.87
N TRP A 117 -1.91 39.19 -21.13
CA TRP A 117 -1.15 38.34 -22.06
C TRP A 117 0.35 38.70 -22.12
N ARG A 118 0.72 39.92 -21.73
CA ARG A 118 2.11 40.40 -21.62
C ARG A 118 2.93 39.73 -20.51
N SER A 119 2.33 39.04 -19.55
CA SER A 119 3.07 38.35 -18.46
C SER A 119 3.75 37.07 -18.91
N TRP A 120 3.25 36.43 -19.97
CA TRP A 120 3.78 35.18 -20.52
C TRP A 120 5.16 35.37 -21.17
N PRO A 121 5.36 36.31 -22.11
CA PRO A 121 6.68 36.54 -22.70
C PRO A 121 7.69 37.06 -21.68
N LEU A 122 7.26 37.83 -20.67
CA LEU A 122 8.14 38.28 -19.59
C LEU A 122 8.59 37.12 -18.69
N ALA A 123 7.71 36.16 -18.40
CA ALA A 123 8.07 34.98 -17.63
C ALA A 123 8.99 34.06 -18.45
N ALA A 124 8.68 33.83 -19.73
CA ALA A 124 9.55 33.10 -20.67
C ALA A 124 10.97 33.70 -20.71
N LEU A 125 11.07 35.02 -20.83
CA LEU A 125 12.35 35.74 -20.82
C LEU A 125 13.07 35.60 -19.46
N ALA A 126 12.34 35.61 -18.34
CA ALA A 126 12.95 35.39 -17.04
C ALA A 126 13.52 33.97 -16.92
N GLY A 127 12.79 32.94 -17.38
CA GLY A 127 13.27 31.57 -17.44
C GLY A 127 14.51 31.43 -18.31
N LEU A 128 14.52 32.07 -19.48
CA LEU A 128 15.69 32.12 -20.37
C LEU A 128 16.91 32.72 -19.67
N VAL A 129 16.78 33.93 -19.12
CA VAL A 129 17.90 34.65 -18.48
C VAL A 129 18.45 33.90 -17.28
N VAL A 130 17.57 33.37 -16.42
CA VAL A 130 17.98 32.60 -15.24
C VAL A 130 18.77 31.36 -15.65
N THR A 131 18.33 30.67 -16.70
CA THR A 131 19.01 29.46 -17.19
C THR A 131 20.38 29.78 -17.79
N VAL A 132 20.45 30.83 -18.62
CA VAL A 132 21.72 31.31 -19.19
C VAL A 132 22.73 31.67 -18.10
N VAL A 133 22.29 32.36 -17.05
CA VAL A 133 23.15 32.74 -15.93
C VAL A 133 23.58 31.52 -15.12
N TYR A 134 22.64 30.63 -14.78
CA TYR A 134 22.93 29.43 -14.00
C TYR A 134 23.93 28.53 -14.72
N ASP A 135 23.65 28.16 -15.97
CA ASP A 135 24.51 27.26 -16.74
C ASP A 135 25.84 27.93 -17.10
N GLY A 136 25.86 29.24 -17.34
CA GLY A 136 27.10 29.98 -17.56
C GLY A 136 28.01 29.94 -16.34
N LEU A 137 27.47 30.19 -15.15
CA LEU A 137 28.23 30.16 -13.90
C LEU A 137 28.74 28.76 -13.57
N THR A 138 27.91 27.72 -13.72
CA THR A 138 28.31 26.35 -13.39
C THR A 138 29.36 25.81 -14.37
N ASN A 139 29.25 26.11 -15.67
CA ASN A 139 30.26 25.71 -16.65
C ASN A 139 31.59 26.46 -16.44
N LEU A 140 31.57 27.75 -16.12
CA LEU A 140 32.78 28.50 -15.76
C LEU A 140 33.43 27.92 -14.49
N ALA A 141 32.64 27.53 -13.50
CA ALA A 141 33.14 26.88 -12.30
C ALA A 141 33.73 25.50 -12.59
N ILE A 142 33.15 24.71 -13.50
CA ILE A 142 33.71 23.43 -13.93
C ILE A 142 35.07 23.64 -14.62
N LEU A 143 35.16 24.60 -15.54
CA LEU A 143 36.41 24.95 -16.22
C LEU A 143 37.51 25.32 -15.22
N ALA A 144 37.16 26.15 -14.23
CA ALA A 144 38.10 26.59 -13.21
C ALA A 144 38.43 25.52 -12.16
N SER A 145 37.54 24.55 -11.89
CA SER A 145 37.73 23.53 -10.86
C SER A 145 38.48 22.30 -11.33
N PHE A 146 38.39 21.96 -12.63
CA PHE A 146 38.84 20.67 -13.15
C PHE A 146 39.86 20.76 -14.31
N ASP A 147 40.33 21.97 -14.65
CA ASP A 147 41.34 22.23 -15.69
C ASP A 147 41.04 21.56 -17.04
N PHE A 148 39.77 21.48 -17.40
CA PHE A 148 39.34 20.90 -18.67
C PHE A 148 39.55 21.88 -19.84
N PRO A 149 39.91 21.39 -21.04
CA PRO A 149 39.94 22.21 -22.24
C PRO A 149 38.56 22.83 -22.51
N ALA A 150 38.52 24.15 -22.72
CA ALA A 150 37.27 24.89 -22.91
C ALA A 150 36.37 24.30 -24.01
N GLY A 151 36.98 23.82 -25.11
CA GLY A 151 36.24 23.19 -26.21
C GLY A 151 35.50 21.91 -25.79
N VAL A 152 36.06 21.11 -24.88
CA VAL A 152 35.45 19.86 -24.40
C VAL A 152 34.27 20.15 -23.49
N VAL A 153 34.45 21.08 -22.53
CA VAL A 153 33.35 21.47 -21.63
C VAL A 153 32.22 22.11 -22.41
N LEU A 154 32.52 23.01 -23.36
CA LEU A 154 31.49 23.67 -24.17
C LEU A 154 30.77 22.68 -25.10
N ALA A 155 31.49 21.75 -25.74
CA ALA A 155 30.88 20.73 -26.58
C ALA A 155 29.98 19.78 -25.79
N GLY A 156 30.41 19.37 -24.59
CA GLY A 156 29.60 18.55 -23.69
C GLY A 156 28.41 19.31 -23.10
N ALA A 157 28.59 20.57 -22.72
CA ALA A 157 27.56 21.38 -22.08
C ALA A 157 26.46 21.83 -23.04
N LEU A 158 26.75 22.02 -24.33
CA LEU A 158 25.81 22.65 -25.27
C LEU A 158 24.47 21.90 -25.40
N PRO A 159 24.40 20.56 -25.58
CA PRO A 159 23.11 19.87 -25.67
C PRO A 159 22.29 19.98 -24.38
N PHE A 160 22.96 19.80 -23.24
CA PHE A 160 22.37 19.91 -21.90
C PHE A 160 21.84 21.32 -21.63
N PHE A 161 22.61 22.34 -21.99
CA PHE A 161 22.23 23.75 -21.93
C PHE A 161 20.98 24.03 -22.77
N LEU A 162 20.91 23.53 -24.00
CA LEU A 162 19.76 23.74 -24.89
C LEU A 162 18.47 23.11 -24.33
N VAL A 163 18.57 21.91 -23.76
CA VAL A 163 17.42 21.24 -23.11
C VAL A 163 16.97 22.00 -21.86
N HIS A 164 17.91 22.41 -21.01
CA HIS A 164 17.61 23.17 -19.79
C HIS A 164 16.94 24.51 -20.13
N MET A 165 17.48 25.21 -21.12
CA MET A 165 16.93 26.47 -21.60
C MET A 165 15.52 26.31 -22.16
N ALA A 166 15.28 25.31 -23.01
CA ALA A 166 13.96 25.07 -23.60
C ALA A 166 12.90 24.74 -22.53
N THR A 167 13.24 23.87 -21.58
CA THR A 167 12.32 23.41 -20.54
C THR A 167 12.01 24.53 -19.54
N ASN A 168 13.01 25.29 -19.10
CA ASN A 168 12.77 26.44 -18.21
C ASN A 168 12.00 27.57 -18.87
N VAL A 169 12.25 27.85 -20.16
CA VAL A 169 11.43 28.82 -20.91
C VAL A 169 9.96 28.37 -20.92
N ALA A 170 9.70 27.08 -21.18
CA ALA A 170 8.35 26.53 -21.18
C ALA A 170 7.70 26.60 -19.78
N PHE A 171 8.40 26.13 -18.73
CA PHE A 171 7.89 26.13 -17.37
C PHE A 171 7.62 27.54 -16.85
N PHE A 172 8.53 28.48 -17.07
CA PHE A 172 8.30 29.86 -16.70
C PHE A 172 7.17 30.47 -17.53
N ALA A 173 7.06 30.21 -18.83
CA ALA A 173 5.96 30.76 -19.63
C ALA A 173 4.58 30.26 -19.18
N VAL A 174 4.47 28.97 -18.82
CA VAL A 174 3.19 28.32 -18.53
C VAL A 174 2.82 28.45 -17.05
N ILE A 175 3.73 28.15 -16.12
CA ILE A 175 3.40 27.98 -14.71
C ILE A 175 3.51 29.29 -13.94
N PHE A 176 4.57 30.07 -14.19
CA PHE A 176 4.87 31.27 -13.42
C PHE A 176 3.73 32.32 -13.45
N PRO A 177 3.12 32.68 -14.62
CA PRO A 177 2.04 33.67 -14.67
C PRO A 177 0.78 33.23 -13.92
N ASN A 178 0.59 31.94 -13.71
CA ASN A 178 -0.59 31.36 -13.07
C ASN A 178 -0.46 31.34 -11.54
N LEU A 179 0.75 31.10 -11.04
CA LEU A 179 1.03 30.99 -9.60
C LEU A 179 1.50 32.30 -8.98
N ALA A 180 2.30 33.09 -9.69
CA ALA A 180 2.88 34.32 -9.14
C ALA A 180 1.84 35.28 -8.52
N PRO A 181 0.68 35.58 -9.14
CA PRO A 181 -0.30 36.49 -8.55
C PRO A 181 -0.89 35.99 -7.22
N ARG A 182 -1.02 34.67 -7.05
CA ARG A 182 -1.54 34.04 -5.83
C ARG A 182 -0.54 34.14 -4.68
N LEU A 183 0.75 34.00 -4.99
CA LEU A 183 1.82 33.98 -3.99
C LEU A 183 2.26 35.37 -3.52
N VAL A 184 1.98 36.44 -4.28
CA VAL A 184 2.27 37.83 -3.85
C VAL A 184 1.61 38.16 -2.50
N GLN A 185 0.46 37.55 -2.19
CA GLN A 185 -0.28 37.79 -0.95
C GLN A 185 0.45 37.21 0.28
N LEU A 186 1.36 36.25 0.11
CA LEU A 186 2.10 35.62 1.20
C LEU A 186 3.20 36.53 1.79
N GLY A 187 3.62 37.56 1.04
CA GLY A 187 4.80 38.39 1.32
C GLY A 187 4.61 39.67 2.12
N SER A 188 3.37 40.08 2.42
CA SER A 188 3.08 41.35 3.08
C SER A 188 3.00 41.10 4.59
N PRO A 189 4.00 41.50 5.41
CA PRO A 189 4.30 42.92 5.67
C PRO A 189 5.80 43.30 5.58
N ARG A 190 6.04 44.61 5.43
CA ARG A 190 7.35 45.28 5.41
C ARG A 190 8.11 44.99 6.72
N VAL A 191 9.21 44.24 6.63
CA VAL A 191 10.25 44.21 7.68
C VAL A 191 11.47 44.96 7.12
N THR A 192 11.53 46.26 7.39
CA THR A 192 12.67 47.12 7.15
C THR A 192 13.55 47.09 8.40
N GLY A 193 14.45 46.11 8.49
CA GLY A 193 15.39 46.00 9.60
C GLY A 193 16.65 45.27 9.18
N ARG A 194 17.79 45.98 9.16
CA ARG A 194 19.11 45.47 8.77
C ARG A 194 19.59 44.26 9.62
N ALA A 195 18.94 43.97 10.75
CA ALA A 195 19.29 42.87 11.64
C ALA A 195 18.94 41.45 11.12
N GLY A 196 17.94 41.29 10.25
CA GLY A 196 17.49 39.95 9.82
C GLY A 196 18.37 39.28 8.74
N ILE A 197 19.16 40.06 8.00
CA ILE A 197 20.05 39.53 6.95
C ILE A 197 21.32 38.93 7.56
N GLY A 198 21.80 39.49 8.68
CA GLY A 198 22.99 38.98 9.39
C GLY A 198 22.78 37.58 9.96
N THR A 199 21.61 37.29 10.52
CA THR A 199 21.29 35.96 11.07
C THR A 199 21.18 34.89 9.99
N VAL A 200 20.68 35.24 8.81
CA VAL A 200 20.51 34.30 7.69
C VAL A 200 21.84 33.99 7.01
N ILE A 201 22.73 35.00 6.87
CA ILE A 201 24.10 34.78 6.44
C ILE A 201 24.80 33.86 7.44
N ALA A 202 24.71 34.14 8.75
CA ALA A 202 25.35 33.31 9.79
C ALA A 202 24.90 31.84 9.79
N VAL A 203 23.61 31.55 9.52
CA VAL A 203 23.12 30.17 9.41
C VAL A 203 23.64 29.49 8.15
N ALA A 204 23.69 30.18 7.01
CA ALA A 204 24.25 29.62 5.78
C ALA A 204 25.77 29.37 5.91
N THR A 205 26.52 30.27 6.58
CA THR A 205 27.95 30.05 6.87
C THR A 205 28.16 28.94 7.89
N ALA A 206 27.27 28.78 8.89
CA ALA A 206 27.37 27.71 9.89
C ALA A 206 27.11 26.33 9.28
N VAL A 207 26.15 26.20 8.36
CA VAL A 207 25.88 24.95 7.64
C VAL A 207 27.01 24.59 6.68
N GLY A 208 27.59 25.58 5.98
CA GLY A 208 28.78 25.38 5.15
C GLY A 208 30.04 25.01 5.96
N ALA A 209 30.23 25.61 7.13
CA ALA A 209 31.34 25.29 8.03
C ALA A 209 31.18 23.91 8.69
N TRP A 210 29.96 23.49 9.02
CA TRP A 210 29.69 22.16 9.56
C TRP A 210 29.99 21.05 8.55
N ALA A 211 29.67 21.26 7.26
CA ALA A 211 30.00 20.33 6.19
C ALA A 211 31.51 20.25 5.89
N LEU A 212 32.26 21.33 6.09
CA LEU A 212 33.74 21.35 5.96
C LEU A 212 34.46 20.70 7.14
N CYS A 213 33.83 20.66 8.33
CA CYS A 213 34.39 20.03 9.53
C CYS A 213 34.02 18.54 9.69
N ALA A 214 33.11 18.01 8.86
CA ALA A 214 32.78 16.60 8.83
C ALA A 214 33.81 15.82 7.99
N THR A 215 35.06 15.74 8.46
CA THR A 215 35.99 14.70 7.99
C THR A 215 35.47 13.35 8.48
N PRO A 216 35.36 12.31 7.63
CA PRO A 216 35.08 10.97 8.12
C PRO A 216 36.23 10.57 9.03
N SER A 217 35.94 10.31 10.30
CA SER A 217 36.87 9.66 11.21
C SER A 217 37.36 8.39 10.54
N ALA A 218 38.65 8.30 10.27
CA ALA A 218 39.30 7.08 9.81
C ALA A 218 39.02 5.97 10.83
N VAL A 219 38.06 5.11 10.52
CA VAL A 219 37.85 3.85 11.22
C VAL A 219 38.96 2.91 10.78
N GLY A 220 39.79 2.55 11.74
CA GLY A 220 40.84 1.53 11.76
C GLY A 220 41.10 0.75 10.48
N ALA A 221 42.27 0.98 9.91
CA ALA A 221 42.97 -0.02 9.13
C ALA A 221 43.23 -1.28 9.98
N GLY A 222 42.83 -2.44 9.48
CA GLY A 222 43.43 -3.71 9.91
C GLY A 222 42.50 -4.92 9.95
N VAL A 223 42.14 -5.48 8.79
CA VAL A 223 42.27 -6.91 8.44
C VAL A 223 42.28 -7.00 6.89
N PRO A 224 43.31 -7.57 6.23
CA PRO A 224 43.26 -7.80 4.80
C PRO A 224 42.41 -9.05 4.53
N VAL A 225 41.20 -8.87 3.99
CA VAL A 225 40.47 -9.97 3.36
C VAL A 225 40.97 -10.07 1.93
N ALA A 226 41.58 -11.20 1.61
CA ALA A 226 42.09 -11.51 0.28
C ALA A 226 40.98 -11.36 -0.77
N ALA A 227 41.26 -10.59 -1.82
CA ALA A 227 40.45 -10.53 -3.01
C ALA A 227 40.67 -11.83 -3.80
N ASP A 228 39.87 -12.86 -3.53
CA ASP A 228 39.68 -13.96 -4.47
C ASP A 228 38.76 -13.49 -5.60
N SER A 229 39.36 -12.77 -6.54
CA SER A 229 38.79 -12.57 -7.87
C SER A 229 38.81 -13.92 -8.61
N LEU A 230 37.70 -14.65 -8.57
CA LEU A 230 37.43 -15.73 -9.51
C LEU A 230 37.29 -15.12 -10.91
N ALA A 231 38.41 -15.13 -11.63
CA ALA A 231 38.46 -14.83 -13.05
C ALA A 231 37.62 -15.86 -13.81
N TRP A 232 36.60 -15.37 -14.50
CA TRP A 232 35.84 -16.15 -15.48
C TRP A 232 36.75 -16.43 -16.69
N PRO A 233 36.99 -17.69 -17.10
CA PRO A 233 37.81 -17.95 -18.27
C PRO A 233 37.05 -17.53 -19.53
N ALA A 234 37.72 -16.75 -20.38
CA ALA A 234 37.24 -16.45 -21.72
C ALA A 234 37.08 -17.76 -22.52
N PRO A 235 35.98 -17.97 -23.25
CA PRO A 235 35.81 -19.16 -24.07
C PRO A 235 36.82 -19.15 -25.21
N THR A 236 37.61 -20.23 -25.28
CA THR A 236 38.55 -20.51 -26.36
C THR A 236 37.82 -20.71 -27.68
N ALA A 237 38.31 -20.03 -28.71
CA ALA A 237 37.88 -20.16 -30.09
C ALA A 237 38.27 -21.53 -30.66
N ALA A 238 37.35 -22.49 -30.67
CA ALA A 238 37.36 -23.66 -31.56
C ALA A 238 36.01 -24.39 -31.45
N ASP A 239 35.05 -23.97 -32.26
CA ASP A 239 34.12 -24.87 -32.97
C ASP A 239 33.26 -24.02 -33.92
N SER A 240 33.80 -23.84 -35.11
CA SER A 240 33.13 -23.26 -36.27
C SER A 240 32.08 -24.24 -36.80
N LEU A 241 30.83 -24.06 -36.41
CA LEU A 241 29.69 -24.43 -37.23
C LEU A 241 28.96 -23.14 -37.61
N GLY A 242 29.02 -22.82 -38.90
CA GLY A 242 28.43 -21.60 -39.46
C GLY A 242 26.95 -21.47 -39.12
N PRO A 243 26.42 -20.23 -39.08
CA PRO A 243 25.03 -20.01 -38.73
C PRO A 243 24.12 -20.69 -39.77
N PRO A 244 23.13 -21.50 -39.36
CA PRO A 244 22.09 -21.91 -40.28
C PRO A 244 21.33 -20.65 -40.73
N ALA A 245 21.06 -20.56 -42.03
CA ALA A 245 20.26 -19.49 -42.62
C ALA A 245 18.96 -19.29 -41.82
N LEU A 246 18.82 -18.13 -41.19
CA LEU A 246 17.62 -17.75 -40.47
C LEU A 246 16.48 -17.54 -41.49
N PRO A 247 15.32 -18.19 -41.35
CA PRO A 247 14.14 -17.79 -42.11
C PRO A 247 13.74 -16.36 -41.70
N ALA A 248 13.50 -15.53 -42.71
CA ALA A 248 13.12 -14.13 -42.56
C ALA A 248 11.76 -13.99 -41.86
N SER A 249 11.75 -13.84 -40.53
CA SER A 249 10.62 -13.26 -39.76
C SER A 249 10.88 -13.07 -38.25
N ARG A 250 12.13 -12.88 -37.79
CA ARG A 250 12.41 -12.56 -36.37
C ARG A 250 12.71 -11.07 -36.20
N LEU A 251 11.83 -10.34 -35.52
CA LEU A 251 12.13 -9.01 -34.97
C LEU A 251 12.89 -9.13 -33.63
N PRO A 252 13.70 -8.14 -33.23
CA PRO A 252 14.69 -8.24 -32.13
C PRO A 252 14.11 -8.31 -30.71
N HIS A 253 12.79 -8.26 -30.54
CA HIS A 253 12.12 -8.32 -29.25
C HIS A 253 11.09 -9.45 -29.31
N GLY A 254 11.28 -10.49 -28.49
CA GLY A 254 10.65 -11.82 -28.57
C GLY A 254 9.12 -11.91 -28.38
N TRP A 255 8.34 -11.05 -29.02
CA TRP A 255 6.89 -11.11 -29.10
C TRP A 255 6.50 -11.96 -30.32
N LYS A 256 5.81 -13.08 -30.09
CA LYS A 256 5.38 -14.03 -31.14
C LYS A 256 4.06 -13.67 -31.84
N ARG A 257 3.55 -12.44 -31.72
CA ARG A 257 2.33 -11.99 -32.41
C ARG A 257 2.52 -10.61 -33.02
N GLN A 258 1.97 -10.41 -34.22
CA GLN A 258 1.85 -9.09 -34.83
C GLN A 258 1.08 -8.17 -33.89
N LEU A 259 1.60 -6.94 -33.71
CA LEU A 259 0.84 -5.82 -33.16
C LEU A 259 -0.32 -5.52 -34.13
N TRP A 260 -1.44 -6.18 -33.83
CA TRP A 260 -2.83 -5.84 -34.08
C TRP A 260 -3.19 -5.06 -35.36
N GLU A 261 -3.95 -5.69 -36.27
CA GLU A 261 -4.81 -5.01 -37.25
C GLU A 261 -6.21 -4.80 -36.64
N PRO A 262 -6.89 -3.66 -36.90
CA PRO A 262 -8.21 -3.36 -36.35
C PRO A 262 -9.25 -4.41 -36.76
N PHE A 263 -10.18 -4.72 -35.84
CA PHE A 263 -11.21 -5.73 -36.02
C PHE A 263 -11.99 -5.55 -37.33
N THR A 264 -11.92 -6.55 -38.20
CA THR A 264 -12.92 -6.74 -39.25
C THR A 264 -14.19 -7.39 -38.67
N PRO A 265 -15.36 -7.29 -39.35
CA PRO A 265 -16.65 -7.86 -38.93
C PRO A 265 -16.69 -9.38 -38.66
N THR A 266 -15.57 -10.09 -38.79
CA THR A 266 -15.42 -11.54 -38.77
C THR A 266 -15.31 -12.14 -37.37
N PHE A 267 -14.88 -11.37 -36.35
CA PHE A 267 -14.75 -11.87 -34.98
C PHE A 267 -16.11 -12.16 -34.32
N LEU A 268 -17.09 -11.28 -34.49
CA LEU A 268 -18.46 -11.48 -33.99
C LEU A 268 -19.11 -12.68 -34.68
N ALA A 269 -18.90 -12.85 -35.99
CA ALA A 269 -19.40 -13.99 -36.75
C ALA A 269 -18.74 -15.33 -36.34
N TRP A 270 -17.44 -15.30 -35.98
CA TRP A 270 -16.74 -16.45 -35.42
C TRP A 270 -17.28 -16.81 -34.03
N ALA A 271 -17.44 -15.83 -33.16
CA ALA A 271 -17.93 -16.03 -31.80
C ALA A 271 -19.39 -16.54 -31.79
N GLU A 272 -20.27 -16.01 -32.65
CA GLU A 272 -21.65 -16.48 -32.79
C GLU A 272 -21.75 -17.94 -33.27
N ARG A 273 -20.76 -18.40 -34.04
CA ARG A 273 -20.74 -19.76 -34.60
C ARG A 273 -20.20 -20.80 -33.63
N ASP A 274 -19.20 -20.45 -32.82
CA ASP A 274 -18.32 -21.44 -32.18
C ASP A 274 -18.34 -21.42 -30.63
N SER A 275 -19.31 -20.77 -29.97
CA SER A 275 -19.42 -20.76 -28.49
C SER A 275 -20.86 -20.82 -27.93
N PRO A 276 -21.11 -21.44 -26.76
CA PRO A 276 -22.43 -21.49 -26.12
C PRO A 276 -22.72 -20.20 -25.32
N TRP A 277 -23.73 -19.44 -25.74
CA TRP A 277 -24.05 -18.09 -25.23
C TRP A 277 -25.19 -18.05 -24.20
N LEU A 278 -25.14 -17.11 -23.24
CA LEU A 278 -26.28 -16.68 -22.42
C LEU A 278 -26.61 -15.21 -22.76
N THR A 279 -27.70 -14.99 -23.48
CA THR A 279 -28.18 -13.64 -23.82
C THR A 279 -29.10 -13.13 -22.71
N TYR A 280 -28.78 -11.98 -22.10
CA TYR A 280 -29.68 -11.29 -21.18
C TYR A 280 -30.14 -9.97 -21.80
N VAL A 281 -31.45 -9.76 -21.87
CA VAL A 281 -32.06 -8.50 -22.32
C VAL A 281 -32.48 -7.74 -21.06
N ASP A 282 -31.73 -6.70 -20.71
CA ASP A 282 -32.15 -5.75 -19.69
C ASP A 282 -33.32 -4.93 -20.27
N GLY A 283 -34.48 -5.01 -19.63
CA GLY A 283 -35.73 -4.35 -20.08
C GLY A 283 -35.71 -2.82 -20.04
N GLY A 284 -34.57 -2.18 -19.78
CA GLY A 284 -34.41 -0.72 -19.82
C GLY A 284 -33.95 -0.19 -21.19
N ILE A 285 -34.83 0.55 -21.87
CA ILE A 285 -34.58 1.33 -23.11
C ILE A 285 -33.68 0.59 -24.12
N GLY A 286 -34.15 -0.57 -24.59
CA GLY A 286 -33.83 -1.13 -25.91
C GLY A 286 -32.42 -1.70 -26.16
N ALA A 287 -31.49 -1.69 -25.20
CA ALA A 287 -30.12 -2.16 -25.44
C ALA A 287 -29.85 -3.55 -24.83
N ALA A 288 -29.48 -4.53 -25.64
CA ALA A 288 -29.10 -5.88 -25.18
C ALA A 288 -27.65 -5.88 -24.68
N ALA A 289 -27.40 -6.48 -23.50
CA ALA A 289 -26.06 -6.71 -22.98
C ALA A 289 -25.67 -8.18 -23.15
N ARG A 290 -24.51 -8.48 -23.78
CA ARG A 290 -24.00 -9.85 -23.99
C ARG A 290 -22.70 -10.07 -23.21
N LEU A 291 -22.53 -11.23 -22.56
CA LEU A 291 -21.31 -11.65 -21.84
C LEU A 291 -20.54 -12.70 -22.67
N VAL A 292 -19.23 -12.54 -22.87
CA VAL A 292 -18.39 -13.43 -23.71
C VAL A 292 -17.13 -13.90 -22.95
N GLY A 293 -16.89 -15.20 -22.76
CA GLY A 293 -15.64 -15.67 -22.13
C GLY A 293 -14.43 -15.57 -23.07
N GLU A 294 -13.26 -15.18 -22.56
CA GLU A 294 -12.00 -15.19 -23.33
C GLU A 294 -11.20 -16.47 -23.03
N ALA A 295 -10.90 -17.27 -24.05
CA ALA A 295 -10.08 -18.46 -23.89
C ALA A 295 -8.59 -18.09 -23.80
N GLY A 296 -8.04 -18.06 -22.59
CA GLY A 296 -6.62 -18.30 -22.36
C GLY A 296 -5.79 -17.24 -21.63
N ALA A 297 -6.33 -16.08 -21.24
CA ALA A 297 -5.54 -15.11 -20.48
C ALA A 297 -6.31 -14.21 -19.51
N ALA A 298 -7.62 -14.02 -19.65
CA ALA A 298 -8.44 -13.27 -18.69
C ALA A 298 -9.68 -14.08 -18.32
N SER A 299 -9.90 -14.30 -17.03
CA SER A 299 -11.08 -15.00 -16.50
C SER A 299 -12.35 -14.15 -16.50
N SER A 300 -12.38 -13.03 -17.23
CA SER A 300 -13.49 -12.09 -17.23
C SER A 300 -14.30 -12.14 -18.52
N PRO A 301 -15.63 -12.06 -18.46
CA PRO A 301 -16.46 -11.99 -19.64
C PRO A 301 -16.37 -10.59 -20.30
N LEU A 302 -16.18 -10.55 -21.62
CA LEU A 302 -16.35 -9.37 -22.48
C LEU A 302 -17.83 -8.99 -22.51
N ILE A 303 -18.16 -7.76 -22.14
CA ILE A 303 -19.52 -7.24 -22.19
C ILE A 303 -19.68 -6.43 -23.48
N VAL A 304 -20.75 -6.68 -24.23
CA VAL A 304 -21.10 -5.92 -25.45
C VAL A 304 -22.43 -5.24 -25.23
N ARG A 305 -22.55 -3.95 -25.59
CA ARG A 305 -23.82 -3.22 -25.63
C ARG A 305 -24.00 -2.59 -27.01
N ASP A 306 -25.09 -2.93 -27.68
CA ASP A 306 -25.42 -2.41 -29.03
C ASP A 306 -24.32 -2.65 -30.08
N GLY A 307 -23.66 -3.80 -30.01
CA GLY A 307 -22.54 -4.15 -30.91
C GLY A 307 -21.22 -3.45 -30.58
N VAL A 308 -21.22 -2.54 -29.60
CA VAL A 308 -20.01 -1.87 -29.10
C VAL A 308 -19.41 -2.70 -27.96
N PRO A 309 -18.15 -3.18 -28.08
CA PRO A 309 -17.48 -3.84 -26.99
C PRO A 309 -17.27 -2.85 -25.85
N LEU A 310 -17.85 -3.13 -24.69
CA LEU A 310 -17.52 -2.45 -23.44
C LEU A 310 -16.23 -3.02 -22.80
N GLY A 311 -15.50 -3.84 -23.56
CA GLY A 311 -14.10 -4.23 -23.36
C GLY A 311 -13.87 -5.43 -22.46
N THR A 312 -12.83 -6.20 -22.78
CA THR A 312 -11.93 -6.77 -21.76
C THR A 312 -11.13 -5.61 -21.17
N GLY A 313 -10.78 -5.65 -19.89
CA GLY A 313 -10.15 -4.51 -19.18
C GLY A 313 -8.88 -3.92 -19.82
N HIS A 314 -8.31 -4.56 -20.85
CA HIS A 314 -7.20 -4.06 -21.65
C HIS A 314 -7.58 -2.96 -22.66
N VAL A 315 -8.67 -3.11 -23.42
CA VAL A 315 -8.97 -2.19 -24.54
C VAL A 315 -9.49 -0.82 -24.06
N LEU A 316 -10.27 -0.82 -22.98
CA LEU A 316 -10.66 0.42 -22.30
C LEU A 316 -9.46 1.14 -21.65
N ALA A 317 -8.41 0.40 -21.26
CA ALA A 317 -7.21 0.97 -20.64
C ALA A 317 -6.25 1.59 -21.66
N ASP A 318 -6.13 0.95 -22.83
CA ASP A 318 -5.12 1.34 -23.82
C ASP A 318 -5.67 2.41 -24.80
N ASP A 319 -6.99 2.46 -25.08
CA ASP A 319 -7.58 3.42 -26.02
C ASP A 319 -9.06 3.81 -25.73
N LEU A 320 -9.28 4.63 -24.68
CA LEU A 320 -10.59 5.23 -24.33
C LEU A 320 -11.32 5.95 -25.50
N TRP A 321 -10.60 6.32 -26.55
CA TRP A 321 -11.12 7.03 -27.72
C TRP A 321 -11.86 6.13 -28.71
N LEU A 322 -11.77 4.80 -28.54
CA LEU A 322 -12.48 3.81 -29.36
C LEU A 322 -13.91 3.53 -28.87
N VAL A 323 -14.32 4.10 -27.72
CA VAL A 323 -15.68 3.99 -27.21
C VAL A 323 -16.55 5.10 -27.84
N GLY A 324 -17.71 4.72 -28.39
CA GLY A 324 -18.69 5.67 -28.93
C GLY A 324 -19.09 6.73 -27.88
N ARG A 325 -18.89 8.01 -28.20
CA ARG A 325 -19.07 9.15 -27.28
C ARG A 325 -20.46 9.77 -27.30
N GLU A 326 -21.35 9.24 -28.12
CA GLU A 326 -22.67 9.83 -28.30
C GLU A 326 -23.49 9.69 -27.00
N GLY A 327 -23.83 10.83 -26.38
CA GLY A 327 -24.61 10.88 -25.13
C GLY A 327 -23.83 10.70 -23.82
N VAL A 328 -22.49 10.63 -23.85
CA VAL A 328 -21.64 10.40 -22.66
C VAL A 328 -20.55 11.47 -22.54
N ALA A 329 -20.42 12.08 -21.37
CA ALA A 329 -19.33 12.96 -20.98
C ALA A 329 -18.24 12.16 -20.26
N ALA A 330 -16.97 12.34 -20.67
CA ALA A 330 -15.82 11.77 -20.01
C ALA A 330 -15.08 12.84 -19.21
N GLN A 331 -14.84 12.60 -17.93
CA GLN A 331 -14.10 13.49 -17.04
C GLN A 331 -12.92 12.74 -16.42
N ALA A 332 -11.70 13.17 -16.72
CA ALA A 332 -10.52 12.74 -15.96
C ALA A 332 -10.59 13.36 -14.56
N ALA A 333 -10.82 12.53 -13.55
CA ALA A 333 -10.88 12.92 -12.14
C ALA A 333 -9.49 12.95 -11.50
N SER A 334 -8.52 12.19 -12.02
CA SER A 334 -7.10 12.37 -11.73
C SER A 334 -6.24 12.15 -12.99
N PRO A 335 -5.24 13.01 -13.24
CA PRO A 335 -4.30 12.79 -14.33
C PRO A 335 -3.24 11.78 -13.90
N GLY A 336 -2.94 10.83 -14.78
CA GLY A 336 -1.76 9.98 -14.72
C GLY A 336 -1.33 9.62 -16.14
N PHE A 337 -0.02 9.54 -16.34
CA PHE A 337 0.58 9.06 -17.58
C PHE A 337 1.43 7.85 -17.21
N ASP A 338 1.25 6.71 -17.87
CA ASP A 338 1.94 5.46 -17.53
C ASP A 338 3.37 5.35 -18.10
N GLY A 339 3.84 6.43 -18.74
CA GLY A 339 5.15 6.55 -19.36
C GLY A 339 5.26 5.98 -20.78
N TRP A 340 4.21 5.33 -21.29
CA TRP A 340 4.20 4.65 -22.60
C TRP A 340 3.07 5.12 -23.54
N GLY A 341 2.28 6.10 -23.14
CA GLY A 341 1.20 6.66 -23.96
C GLY A 341 -0.20 6.28 -23.48
N GLY A 342 -0.33 5.43 -22.44
CA GLY A 342 -1.59 5.07 -21.82
C GLY A 342 -2.00 6.02 -20.69
N THR A 343 -3.32 6.10 -20.44
CA THR A 343 -3.85 6.89 -19.33
C THR A 343 -3.71 6.11 -18.02
N SER A 344 -2.89 6.58 -17.09
CA SER A 344 -3.06 6.24 -15.68
C SER A 344 -3.95 7.30 -15.00
N GLY A 345 -4.56 7.00 -13.86
CA GLY A 345 -5.53 7.87 -13.20
C GLY A 345 -6.98 7.38 -13.26
N LEU A 346 -7.89 8.22 -12.78
CA LEU A 346 -9.32 7.94 -12.67
C LEU A 346 -10.07 8.67 -13.78
N VAL A 347 -10.82 7.94 -14.61
CA VAL A 347 -11.68 8.48 -15.65
C VAL A 347 -13.13 8.13 -15.32
N ASN A 348 -13.96 9.14 -15.11
CA ASN A 348 -15.39 8.98 -14.87
C ASN A 348 -16.16 9.25 -16.17
N LEU A 349 -17.08 8.36 -16.52
CA LEU A 349 -17.99 8.52 -17.64
C LEU A 349 -19.41 8.77 -17.08
N SER A 350 -20.01 9.92 -17.41
CA SER A 350 -21.38 10.29 -17.04
C SER A 350 -22.25 10.46 -18.28
N ARG A 351 -23.55 10.16 -18.22
CA ARG A 351 -24.46 10.52 -19.31
C ARG A 351 -24.79 12.00 -19.24
N LEU A 352 -24.95 12.64 -20.39
CA LEU A 352 -25.26 14.08 -20.48
C LEU A 352 -26.66 14.44 -19.89
N ASP A 353 -27.55 13.46 -19.70
CA ASP A 353 -28.98 13.68 -19.43
C ASP A 353 -29.49 13.08 -18.10
N VAL A 354 -28.60 12.75 -17.16
CA VAL A 354 -28.98 12.26 -15.81
C VAL A 354 -28.11 12.93 -14.75
N ASP A 355 -28.71 13.22 -13.59
CA ASP A 355 -28.10 13.72 -12.34
C ASP A 355 -26.56 13.51 -12.24
N PRO A 356 -25.75 14.58 -12.32
CA PRO A 356 -24.30 14.52 -12.53
C PRO A 356 -23.50 13.93 -11.35
N VAL A 357 -24.15 13.50 -10.27
CA VAL A 357 -23.49 13.10 -9.02
C VAL A 357 -22.92 11.67 -9.08
N GLN A 358 -23.37 10.79 -9.98
CA GLN A 358 -22.85 9.42 -10.09
C GLN A 358 -22.51 9.03 -11.53
N ALA A 359 -21.25 8.62 -11.74
CA ALA A 359 -20.78 8.12 -13.03
C ALA A 359 -21.49 6.79 -13.38
N VAL A 360 -21.86 6.63 -14.64
CA VAL A 360 -22.44 5.38 -15.17
C VAL A 360 -21.34 4.34 -15.40
N SER A 361 -20.09 4.81 -15.54
CA SER A 361 -18.91 3.97 -15.38
C SER A 361 -17.71 4.76 -14.87
N SER A 362 -16.83 4.10 -14.13
CA SER A 362 -15.53 4.64 -13.73
C SER A 362 -14.42 3.66 -14.05
N TYR A 363 -13.36 4.17 -14.66
CA TYR A 363 -12.12 3.45 -14.88
C TYR A 363 -11.03 3.99 -13.96
N ARG A 364 -10.30 3.10 -13.29
CA ARG A 364 -9.13 3.42 -12.47
C ARG A 364 -7.93 2.63 -12.97
N GLY A 365 -6.89 3.32 -13.44
CA GLY A 365 -5.61 2.70 -13.78
C GLY A 365 -4.49 3.22 -12.86
N ILE A 366 -3.75 2.34 -12.20
CA ILE A 366 -2.56 2.72 -11.42
C ILE A 366 -1.39 1.88 -11.91
N LYS A 367 -0.26 2.53 -12.15
CA LYS A 367 1.03 1.87 -12.38
C LYS A 367 1.94 2.22 -11.22
N GLY A 368 2.25 1.23 -10.39
CA GLY A 368 3.17 1.34 -9.27
C GLY A 368 4.64 1.27 -9.73
N ARG A 369 5.54 1.28 -8.74
CA ARG A 369 6.94 0.86 -8.97
C ARG A 369 6.95 -0.65 -9.28
N HIS A 370 8.07 -1.16 -9.80
CA HIS A 370 8.27 -2.62 -9.99
C HIS A 370 7.30 -3.31 -10.95
N GLU A 371 6.80 -2.58 -11.96
CA GLU A 371 5.81 -3.08 -12.94
C GLU A 371 4.50 -3.56 -12.30
N SER A 372 4.13 -3.04 -11.12
CA SER A 372 2.82 -3.33 -10.55
C SER A 372 1.73 -2.57 -11.31
N TYR A 373 0.72 -3.27 -11.83
CA TYR A 373 -0.43 -2.68 -12.53
C TYR A 373 -1.70 -2.95 -11.73
N TYR A 374 -2.50 -1.92 -11.48
CA TYR A 374 -3.87 -2.07 -11.01
C TYR A 374 -4.83 -1.45 -12.03
N ARG A 375 -5.91 -2.18 -12.33
CA ARG A 375 -6.97 -1.75 -13.25
C ARG A 375 -8.32 -2.04 -12.61
N GLY A 376 -9.14 -1.01 -12.46
CA GLY A 376 -10.50 -1.07 -11.95
C GLY A 376 -11.49 -0.59 -13.01
N VAL A 377 -12.55 -1.34 -13.30
CA VAL A 377 -13.68 -0.89 -14.12
C VAL A 377 -14.94 -1.09 -13.31
N ASP A 378 -15.64 -0.01 -12.99
CA ASP A 378 -17.00 -0.06 -12.45
C ASP A 378 -17.98 0.36 -13.53
N LEU A 379 -19.01 -0.46 -13.79
CA LEU A 379 -20.14 -0.15 -14.65
C LEU A 379 -21.41 -0.19 -13.80
N LEU A 380 -22.24 0.83 -13.91
CA LEU A 380 -23.55 0.91 -13.26
C LEU A 380 -24.62 1.07 -14.34
N SER A 381 -25.66 0.24 -14.31
CA SER A 381 -26.84 0.50 -15.14
C SER A 381 -27.55 1.80 -14.71
N SER A 382 -28.24 2.46 -15.63
CA SER A 382 -29.01 3.68 -15.35
C SER A 382 -30.09 3.44 -14.30
N ARG A 383 -30.58 4.52 -13.65
CA ARG A 383 -31.65 4.50 -12.63
C ARG A 383 -32.97 3.85 -13.12
N SER A 384 -33.02 2.53 -13.11
CA SER A 384 -34.26 1.74 -13.07
C SER A 384 -34.38 1.06 -11.71
N ASP A 385 -35.51 0.40 -11.44
CA ASP A 385 -35.68 -0.48 -10.26
C ASP A 385 -34.67 -1.66 -10.26
N TRP A 386 -33.88 -1.79 -11.33
CA TRP A 386 -32.90 -2.81 -11.60
C TRP A 386 -31.52 -2.15 -11.78
N ARG A 387 -30.74 -2.07 -10.70
CA ARG A 387 -29.34 -1.65 -10.80
C ARG A 387 -28.46 -2.87 -10.95
N LEU A 388 -27.75 -2.95 -12.08
CA LEU A 388 -26.67 -3.88 -12.33
C LEU A 388 -25.35 -3.12 -12.06
N GLY A 389 -24.63 -3.51 -11.02
CA GLY A 389 -23.24 -3.08 -10.80
C GLY A 389 -22.30 -4.17 -11.30
N PHE A 390 -21.34 -3.82 -12.16
CA PHE A 390 -20.22 -4.67 -12.54
C PHE A 390 -18.93 -3.99 -12.10
N SER A 391 -18.16 -4.60 -11.20
CA SER A 391 -16.81 -4.13 -10.87
C SER A 391 -15.79 -5.17 -11.30
N PHE A 392 -14.78 -4.78 -12.07
CA PHE A 392 -13.63 -5.61 -12.43
C PHE A 392 -12.36 -4.98 -11.88
N GLU A 393 -11.62 -5.73 -11.07
CA GLU A 393 -10.30 -5.32 -10.58
C GLU A 393 -9.26 -6.32 -11.08
N GLU A 394 -8.17 -5.85 -11.67
CA GLU A 394 -7.00 -6.64 -12.00
C GLU A 394 -5.76 -6.04 -11.36
N SER A 395 -4.98 -6.87 -10.66
CA SER A 395 -3.66 -6.52 -10.20
C SER A 395 -2.61 -7.44 -10.82
N LEU A 396 -1.49 -6.87 -11.28
CA LEU A 396 -0.30 -7.60 -11.67
C LEU A 396 0.87 -7.04 -10.86
N ASP A 397 1.68 -7.91 -10.27
CA ASP A 397 2.84 -7.50 -9.47
C ASP A 397 3.99 -8.47 -9.75
N ASN A 398 5.15 -7.97 -10.18
CA ASN A 398 6.31 -8.78 -10.56
C ASN A 398 7.29 -9.06 -9.40
N GLU A 399 6.89 -8.76 -8.16
CA GLU A 399 7.62 -9.15 -6.94
C GLU A 399 6.82 -10.13 -6.05
N GLY A 400 5.61 -10.53 -6.46
CA GLY A 400 4.86 -11.65 -5.87
C GLY A 400 3.80 -11.23 -4.86
N TYR A 401 3.31 -10.00 -4.94
CA TYR A 401 2.44 -9.44 -3.92
C TYR A 401 0.93 -9.62 -4.16
N ASN A 402 0.18 -9.98 -3.12
CA ASN A 402 -1.28 -10.15 -3.15
C ASN A 402 -2.00 -8.90 -2.58
N HIS A 403 -2.50 -8.04 -3.46
CA HIS A 403 -3.21 -6.79 -3.11
C HIS A 403 -4.59 -6.99 -2.46
N THR A 404 -5.17 -8.19 -2.50
CA THR A 404 -6.52 -8.43 -1.98
C THR A 404 -6.56 -8.77 -0.49
N THR A 405 -5.42 -9.07 0.12
CA THR A 405 -5.33 -9.56 1.51
C THR A 405 -4.73 -8.58 2.52
N LEU A 406 -4.15 -7.46 2.05
CA LEU A 406 -3.42 -6.52 2.89
C LEU A 406 -3.69 -5.08 2.42
N ASP A 407 -3.98 -4.19 3.38
CA ASP A 407 -4.22 -2.77 3.13
C ASP A 407 -2.93 -2.10 2.59
N ASP A 408 -3.08 -1.11 1.71
CA ASP A 408 -2.00 -0.34 1.05
C ASP A 408 -0.89 0.16 2.00
N GLU A 409 -1.18 0.29 3.31
CA GLU A 409 -0.25 0.84 4.31
C GLU A 409 0.84 -0.15 4.78
N SER A 410 0.69 -1.45 4.51
CA SER A 410 1.63 -2.49 4.97
C SER A 410 2.82 -2.74 4.02
N PHE A 411 2.84 -2.06 2.86
CA PHE A 411 3.85 -2.17 1.80
C PHE A 411 5.25 -1.67 2.18
N ALA A 412 5.38 -0.69 3.08
CA ALA A 412 6.67 -0.02 3.34
C ALA A 412 7.62 -0.77 4.31
N GLU A 413 7.30 -1.99 4.76
CA GLU A 413 8.04 -2.65 5.87
C GLU A 413 8.81 -3.93 5.51
N LEU A 414 8.78 -4.41 4.25
CA LEU A 414 9.34 -5.72 3.90
C LEU A 414 10.41 -5.68 2.79
N SER A 415 11.64 -5.38 3.23
CA SER A 415 12.96 -5.84 2.73
C SER A 415 13.55 -5.28 1.42
N PRO A 416 14.62 -4.44 1.50
CA PRO A 416 15.48 -4.08 0.37
C PRO A 416 16.64 -5.05 0.10
N ASP A 417 16.94 -5.97 1.02
CA ASP A 417 18.00 -6.97 0.83
C ASP A 417 17.43 -8.14 0.03
N GLY A 418 17.34 -7.95 -1.30
CA GLY A 418 17.13 -8.97 -2.32
C GLY A 418 16.30 -10.17 -1.85
N PHE A 419 14.98 -10.04 -1.88
CA PHE A 419 14.14 -11.23 -1.92
C PHE A 419 14.49 -11.96 -3.23
N THR A 420 15.25 -13.05 -3.15
CA THR A 420 15.76 -13.71 -4.38
C THR A 420 14.67 -14.45 -5.16
N GLY A 421 13.44 -14.48 -4.63
CA GLY A 421 12.29 -14.97 -5.37
C GLY A 421 11.62 -13.86 -6.17
N GLU A 422 11.82 -13.86 -7.49
CA GLU A 422 10.89 -13.20 -8.42
C GLU A 422 9.51 -13.84 -8.23
N GLY A 423 8.59 -13.11 -7.59
CA GLY A 423 7.20 -13.53 -7.51
C GLY A 423 6.38 -12.83 -8.57
N LYS A 424 5.41 -13.48 -9.23
CA LYS A 424 4.41 -12.77 -10.03
C LYS A 424 3.03 -13.06 -9.54
N VAL A 425 2.32 -12.04 -9.09
CA VAL A 425 0.89 -12.17 -8.77
C VAL A 425 0.08 -11.55 -9.89
N ARG A 426 -0.95 -12.26 -10.31
CA ARG A 426 -2.03 -11.72 -11.12
C ARG A 426 -3.34 -12.06 -10.46
N GLN A 427 -4.16 -11.07 -10.15
CA GLN A 427 -5.47 -11.29 -9.57
C GLN A 427 -6.53 -10.58 -10.38
N SER A 428 -7.71 -11.18 -10.43
CA SER A 428 -8.90 -10.61 -11.02
C SER A 428 -10.05 -10.76 -10.03
N ARG A 429 -10.91 -9.76 -9.95
CA ARG A 429 -12.14 -9.78 -9.14
C ARG A 429 -13.26 -9.17 -9.94
N THR A 430 -14.36 -9.88 -10.07
CA THR A 430 -15.57 -9.49 -10.77
C THR A 430 -16.76 -9.54 -9.81
N ARG A 431 -17.47 -8.45 -9.60
CA ARG A 431 -18.72 -8.44 -8.80
C ARG A 431 -19.88 -7.97 -9.66
N ILE A 432 -20.95 -8.75 -9.67
CA ILE A 432 -22.24 -8.43 -10.25
C ILE A 432 -23.21 -8.21 -9.10
N GLU A 433 -23.82 -7.04 -8.99
CA GLU A 433 -24.84 -6.77 -7.96
C GLU A 433 -26.17 -6.36 -8.57
N ARG A 434 -27.25 -6.91 -8.02
CA ARG A 434 -28.63 -6.59 -8.31
C ARG A 434 -29.31 -6.07 -7.04
N LEU A 435 -29.81 -4.84 -7.07
CA LEU A 435 -30.69 -4.33 -6.03
C LEU A 435 -32.14 -4.81 -6.29
N LEU A 436 -32.83 -5.22 -5.23
CA LEU A 436 -34.22 -5.66 -5.23
C LEU A 436 -35.04 -4.68 -4.35
N PRO A 437 -36.36 -4.55 -4.56
CA PRO A 437 -37.20 -3.69 -3.72
C PRO A 437 -37.09 -3.98 -2.20
N GLN A 438 -36.76 -5.22 -1.87
CA GLN A 438 -36.66 -5.72 -0.50
C GLN A 438 -35.27 -6.28 -0.20
N GLY A 439 -34.22 -5.87 -0.91
CA GLY A 439 -32.87 -6.39 -0.62
C GLY A 439 -31.89 -6.29 -1.77
N SER A 440 -30.97 -7.25 -1.84
CA SER A 440 -29.99 -7.32 -2.93
C SER A 440 -29.50 -8.75 -3.17
N VAL A 441 -28.98 -9.00 -4.35
CA VAL A 441 -28.23 -10.21 -4.70
C VAL A 441 -26.93 -9.77 -5.34
N SER A 442 -25.80 -10.19 -4.80
CA SER A 442 -24.50 -10.02 -5.44
C SER A 442 -23.84 -11.36 -5.72
N VAL A 443 -23.27 -11.48 -6.91
CA VAL A 443 -22.42 -12.59 -7.33
C VAL A 443 -21.03 -12.03 -7.48
N GLU A 444 -20.07 -12.58 -6.75
CA GLU A 444 -18.68 -12.21 -6.82
C GLU A 444 -17.88 -13.41 -7.30
N PHE A 445 -16.93 -13.18 -8.18
CA PHE A 445 -15.96 -14.14 -8.65
C PHE A 445 -14.58 -13.51 -8.56
N SER A 446 -13.57 -14.23 -8.10
CA SER A 446 -12.19 -13.79 -8.15
C SER A 446 -11.29 -14.93 -8.58
N SER A 447 -10.27 -14.63 -9.37
CA SER A 447 -9.26 -15.59 -9.78
C SER A 447 -7.88 -14.97 -9.62
N GLY A 448 -7.01 -15.61 -8.86
CA GLY A 448 -5.64 -15.23 -8.59
C GLY A 448 -4.67 -16.29 -9.06
N ARG A 449 -3.49 -15.86 -9.49
CA ARG A 449 -2.34 -16.69 -9.80
C ARG A 449 -1.13 -16.03 -9.17
N LEU A 450 -0.46 -16.73 -8.27
CA LEU A 450 0.81 -16.34 -7.65
C LEU A 450 1.87 -17.30 -8.16
N THR A 451 2.94 -16.78 -8.74
CA THR A 451 4.16 -17.53 -9.02
C THR A 451 5.24 -17.01 -8.10
N ARG A 452 6.17 -17.87 -7.69
CA ARG A 452 7.35 -17.48 -6.92
C ARG A 452 8.51 -18.42 -7.23
N ASP A 453 9.60 -17.84 -7.69
CA ASP A 453 10.86 -18.55 -7.90
C ASP A 453 11.69 -18.60 -6.61
N GLU A 454 12.70 -19.47 -6.57
CA GLU A 454 13.71 -19.56 -5.51
C GLU A 454 13.13 -19.66 -4.10
N LEU A 455 12.52 -20.81 -3.79
CA LEU A 455 11.87 -21.10 -2.51
C LEU A 455 12.69 -22.11 -1.71
N PRO A 456 13.82 -21.69 -1.09
CA PRO A 456 14.66 -22.58 -0.32
C PRO A 456 13.90 -23.24 0.84
N ALA A 457 12.95 -22.51 1.45
CA ALA A 457 12.10 -23.03 2.53
C ALA A 457 11.26 -24.26 2.12
N LEU A 458 10.84 -24.34 0.85
CA LEU A 458 10.07 -25.48 0.32
C LEU A 458 10.97 -26.50 -0.39
N ALA A 459 12.29 -26.28 -0.43
CA ALA A 459 13.22 -26.96 -1.30
C ALA A 459 12.73 -27.00 -2.77
N ALA A 460 12.10 -25.89 -3.21
CA ALA A 460 11.50 -25.76 -4.53
C ALA A 460 12.19 -24.61 -5.30
N GLY A 461 12.47 -24.83 -6.58
CA GLY A 461 12.94 -23.78 -7.48
C GLY A 461 11.81 -22.89 -8.00
N HIS A 462 10.55 -23.36 -7.91
CA HIS A 462 9.36 -22.67 -8.37
C HIS A 462 8.13 -23.11 -7.56
N LEU A 463 7.25 -22.15 -7.27
CA LEU A 463 5.90 -22.38 -6.79
C LEU A 463 4.93 -21.59 -7.64
N GLU A 464 3.79 -22.21 -7.89
CA GLU A 464 2.65 -21.61 -8.55
C GLU A 464 1.40 -21.92 -7.75
N ALA A 465 0.63 -20.90 -7.40
CA ALA A 465 -0.62 -21.03 -6.68
C ALA A 465 -1.73 -20.35 -7.46
N TRP A 466 -2.81 -21.08 -7.73
CA TRP A 466 -4.05 -20.55 -8.28
C TRP A 466 -5.08 -20.47 -7.17
N ASP A 467 -5.84 -19.38 -7.12
CA ASP A 467 -6.88 -19.14 -6.14
C ASP A 467 -8.14 -18.70 -6.89
N ARG A 468 -9.21 -19.48 -6.82
CA ARG A 468 -10.47 -19.24 -7.53
C ARG A 468 -11.58 -19.20 -6.50
N ASN A 469 -12.17 -18.03 -6.32
CA ASN A 469 -13.29 -17.84 -5.40
C ASN A 469 -14.54 -17.42 -6.16
N ALA A 470 -15.68 -17.91 -5.72
CA ALA A 470 -16.99 -17.48 -6.15
C ALA A 470 -17.89 -17.35 -4.91
N ALA A 471 -18.71 -16.32 -4.84
CA ALA A 471 -19.68 -16.13 -3.78
C ALA A 471 -20.97 -15.54 -4.31
N VAL A 472 -22.11 -16.12 -3.91
CA VAL A 472 -23.44 -15.53 -4.13
C VAL A 472 -23.95 -15.06 -2.78
N ARG A 473 -24.06 -13.76 -2.59
CA ARG A 473 -24.60 -13.14 -1.39
C ARG A 473 -25.98 -12.60 -1.69
N MET A 474 -26.97 -12.97 -0.90
CA MET A 474 -28.28 -12.34 -0.95
C MET A 474 -28.56 -11.64 0.36
N ARG A 475 -29.36 -10.59 0.28
CA ARG A 475 -29.98 -9.91 1.40
C ARG A 475 -31.45 -9.82 1.09
N TRP A 476 -32.30 -10.27 2.00
CA TRP A 476 -33.75 -10.22 1.87
C TRP A 476 -34.35 -9.63 3.15
N LEU A 477 -35.11 -8.55 2.99
CA LEU A 477 -35.85 -7.87 4.03
C LEU A 477 -37.33 -8.29 3.94
N SER A 478 -37.82 -9.03 4.94
CA SER A 478 -39.23 -9.42 5.01
C SER A 478 -39.81 -8.99 6.36
N GLY A 479 -40.51 -7.86 6.36
CA GLY A 479 -41.03 -7.25 7.59
C GLY A 479 -39.89 -6.93 8.58
N PRO A 480 -39.91 -7.47 9.82
CA PRO A 480 -38.87 -7.22 10.81
C PRO A 480 -37.64 -8.13 10.65
N TRP A 481 -37.52 -8.89 9.56
CA TRP A 481 -36.46 -9.88 9.37
C TRP A 481 -35.50 -9.48 8.24
N ASP A 482 -34.19 -9.64 8.49
CA ASP A 482 -33.09 -9.47 7.52
C ASP A 482 -32.39 -10.84 7.36
N LEU A 483 -32.67 -11.51 6.25
CA LEU A 483 -32.14 -12.81 5.88
C LEU A 483 -30.96 -12.63 4.93
N ARG A 484 -29.81 -13.26 5.25
CA ARG A 484 -28.58 -13.11 4.49
C ARG A 484 -27.94 -14.47 4.15
N PRO A 485 -28.41 -15.17 3.09
CA PRO A 485 -27.73 -16.36 2.62
C PRO A 485 -26.47 -15.97 1.82
N VAL A 486 -25.41 -16.72 2.03
CA VAL A 486 -24.13 -16.64 1.33
C VAL A 486 -23.75 -18.03 0.90
N LEU A 487 -23.77 -18.28 -0.40
CA LEU A 487 -23.14 -19.44 -1.00
C LEU A 487 -21.71 -19.06 -1.40
N PHE A 488 -20.74 -19.93 -1.17
CA PHE A 488 -19.36 -19.67 -1.55
C PHE A 488 -18.64 -20.94 -2.01
N TRP A 489 -17.66 -20.76 -2.89
CA TRP A 489 -16.77 -21.78 -3.45
C TRP A 489 -15.39 -21.18 -3.58
N ASN A 490 -14.40 -21.79 -2.95
CA ASN A 490 -13.02 -21.35 -2.91
C ASN A 490 -12.14 -22.54 -3.28
N GLU A 491 -11.50 -22.50 -4.42
CA GLU A 491 -10.54 -23.49 -4.88
C GLU A 491 -9.16 -22.88 -4.87
N ARG A 492 -8.20 -23.56 -4.27
CA ARG A 492 -6.80 -23.17 -4.28
C ARG A 492 -5.95 -24.35 -4.65
N ASP A 493 -5.26 -24.21 -5.76
CA ASP A 493 -4.33 -25.20 -6.30
C ASP A 493 -2.92 -24.66 -6.09
N VAL A 494 -2.04 -25.43 -5.45
CA VAL A 494 -0.65 -25.04 -5.23
C VAL A 494 0.24 -26.11 -5.84
N GLN A 495 1.06 -25.71 -6.80
CA GLN A 495 2.09 -26.53 -7.42
C GLN A 495 3.45 -26.03 -6.98
N TRP A 496 4.37 -26.92 -6.63
CA TRP A 496 5.75 -26.54 -6.37
C TRP A 496 6.76 -27.66 -6.67
N GLY A 497 7.99 -27.27 -7.01
CA GLY A 497 9.12 -28.15 -7.23
C GLY A 497 10.25 -27.49 -8.03
N PRO A 498 11.06 -28.23 -8.80
CA PRO A 498 12.17 -27.66 -9.57
C PRO A 498 11.68 -26.59 -10.54
N ARG A 499 12.49 -25.55 -10.77
CA ARG A 499 12.18 -24.54 -11.79
C ARG A 499 12.06 -25.21 -13.15
N TRP A 500 10.98 -24.91 -13.86
CA TRP A 500 10.68 -25.53 -15.13
C TRP A 500 10.21 -24.46 -16.13
N VAL A 501 10.63 -24.62 -17.38
CA VAL A 501 10.33 -23.70 -18.47
C VAL A 501 9.75 -24.53 -19.62
N GLY A 502 8.44 -24.73 -19.63
CA GLY A 502 7.73 -25.50 -20.68
C GLY A 502 6.21 -25.25 -20.65
N ALA A 503 5.41 -26.05 -21.36
CA ALA A 503 3.93 -26.02 -21.28
C ALA A 503 3.32 -27.18 -20.45
N THR A 504 4.00 -28.32 -20.36
CA THR A 504 3.64 -29.46 -19.50
C THR A 504 4.50 -29.55 -18.22
N PRO A 505 3.93 -29.36 -17.02
CA PRO A 505 4.66 -29.50 -15.75
C PRO A 505 5.30 -30.89 -15.62
N PRO A 506 6.55 -31.03 -15.15
CA PRO A 506 7.16 -32.34 -14.95
C PRO A 506 6.39 -33.14 -13.90
N ALA A 507 6.32 -34.46 -14.08
CA ALA A 507 5.63 -35.38 -13.16
C ALA A 507 6.18 -35.37 -11.71
N SER A 508 7.33 -34.72 -11.49
CA SER A 508 7.94 -34.50 -10.18
C SER A 508 7.39 -33.29 -9.42
N LEU A 509 6.50 -32.49 -10.03
CA LEU A 509 5.86 -31.37 -9.33
C LEU A 509 4.80 -31.91 -8.36
N ARG A 510 4.87 -31.42 -7.12
CA ARG A 510 3.83 -31.66 -6.14
C ARG A 510 2.68 -30.71 -6.42
N LEU A 511 1.48 -31.27 -6.46
CA LEU A 511 0.22 -30.57 -6.67
C LEU A 511 -0.66 -30.81 -5.44
N LEU A 512 -1.03 -29.71 -4.79
CA LEU A 512 -1.98 -29.66 -3.70
C LEU A 512 -3.21 -28.88 -4.17
N GLU A 513 -4.27 -29.58 -4.50
CA GLU A 513 -5.58 -29.00 -4.81
C GLU A 513 -6.40 -28.97 -3.52
N SER A 514 -6.88 -27.79 -3.15
CA SER A 514 -7.76 -27.62 -2.00
C SER A 514 -9.02 -26.90 -2.44
N GLY A 515 -10.18 -27.43 -2.10
CA GLY A 515 -11.47 -26.82 -2.36
C GLY A 515 -12.20 -26.62 -1.05
N ARG A 516 -12.89 -25.49 -0.88
CA ARG A 516 -13.83 -25.22 0.20
C ARG A 516 -15.07 -24.59 -0.38
N GLN A 517 -16.21 -25.20 -0.16
CA GLN A 517 -17.50 -24.67 -0.58
C GLN A 517 -18.47 -24.66 0.59
N GLY A 518 -19.52 -23.86 0.53
CA GLY A 518 -20.47 -23.82 1.64
C GLY A 518 -21.64 -22.89 1.44
N LEU A 519 -22.54 -22.98 2.41
CA LEU A 519 -23.71 -22.14 2.60
C LEU A 519 -23.64 -21.58 4.01
N ARG A 520 -23.80 -20.26 4.14
CA ARG A 520 -24.09 -19.59 5.41
C ARG A 520 -25.41 -18.87 5.29
N VAL A 521 -26.27 -18.99 6.28
CA VAL A 521 -27.55 -18.29 6.38
C VAL A 521 -27.58 -17.58 7.73
N ASP A 522 -27.57 -16.25 7.70
CA ASP A 522 -27.81 -15.44 8.89
C ASP A 522 -29.25 -14.91 8.86
N VAL A 523 -29.97 -15.11 9.96
CA VAL A 523 -31.30 -14.54 10.22
C VAL A 523 -31.17 -13.49 11.31
N ARG A 524 -31.47 -12.24 10.98
CA ARG A 524 -31.44 -11.13 11.93
C ARG A 524 -32.82 -10.51 12.05
N ARG A 525 -33.10 -9.94 13.22
CA ARG A 525 -34.18 -8.94 13.31
C ARG A 525 -33.62 -7.68 12.66
N ALA A 526 -34.28 -7.16 11.62
CA ALA A 526 -33.96 -5.88 11.04
C ALA A 526 -34.01 -4.85 12.18
N ALA A 527 -32.83 -4.32 12.56
CA ALA A 527 -32.78 -3.17 13.43
C ALA A 527 -33.69 -2.11 12.81
N ALA A 528 -34.50 -1.40 13.61
CA ALA A 528 -35.27 -0.26 13.13
C ALA A 528 -34.27 0.72 12.49
N SER A 529 -34.06 0.58 11.18
CA SER A 529 -32.83 1.04 10.55
C SER A 529 -32.91 2.55 10.44
N THR A 530 -31.89 3.23 10.95
CA THR A 530 -31.61 4.63 10.66
C THR A 530 -31.18 4.79 9.20
N GLY A 531 -32.04 4.41 8.23
CA GLY A 531 -31.99 4.73 6.79
C GLY A 531 -30.74 4.38 5.97
N ASN A 532 -29.60 4.03 6.58
CA ASN A 532 -28.31 3.91 5.90
C ASN A 532 -27.76 2.48 6.00
N PRO A 533 -27.95 1.64 4.97
CA PRO A 533 -27.43 0.27 4.94
C PRO A 533 -25.89 0.18 4.90
N ASP A 534 -25.18 1.26 4.57
CA ASP A 534 -23.71 1.26 4.42
C ASP A 534 -22.96 1.72 5.69
N ALA A 535 -23.66 2.17 6.73
CA ALA A 535 -23.06 2.61 8.00
C ALA A 535 -22.40 1.47 8.81
N SER A 536 -22.38 0.24 8.30
CA SER A 536 -21.82 -0.93 8.98
C SER A 536 -20.32 -1.17 8.72
N VAL A 537 -19.66 -0.28 7.97
CA VAL A 537 -18.24 -0.40 7.57
C VAL A 537 -17.33 0.60 8.28
N GLU A 538 -17.62 0.97 9.54
CA GLU A 538 -16.58 1.53 10.40
C GLU A 538 -15.76 0.37 10.99
N THR A 539 -14.67 0.01 10.33
CA THR A 539 -13.80 -1.14 10.63
C THR A 539 -12.74 -0.87 11.70
N GLY A 540 -12.98 0.08 12.61
CA GLY A 540 -12.07 0.29 13.73
C GLY A 540 -11.99 -0.96 14.62
N PRO A 541 -10.83 -1.29 15.24
CA PRO A 541 -10.68 -2.42 16.17
C PRO A 541 -11.56 -2.34 17.43
N PHE A 542 -12.40 -1.30 17.50
CA PHE A 542 -13.22 -0.90 18.62
C PHE A 542 -14.67 -0.59 18.23
N ALA A 543 -15.07 -0.81 16.98
CA ALA A 543 -16.45 -0.67 16.55
C ALA A 543 -17.35 -1.60 17.38
N THR A 544 -18.52 -1.11 17.79
CA THR A 544 -19.46 -1.93 18.56
C THR A 544 -19.85 -3.13 17.69
N PRO A 545 -19.62 -4.38 18.13
CA PRO A 545 -19.97 -5.54 17.32
C PRO A 545 -21.47 -5.46 17.00
N ALA A 546 -21.80 -5.65 15.73
CA ALA A 546 -23.19 -5.73 15.30
C ALA A 546 -23.92 -6.76 16.17
N ALA A 547 -25.18 -6.47 16.52
CA ALA A 547 -25.99 -7.41 17.30
C ALA A 547 -25.94 -8.80 16.64
N PRO A 548 -25.74 -9.87 17.44
CA PRO A 548 -25.61 -11.21 16.90
C PRO A 548 -26.88 -11.61 16.14
N PRO A 549 -26.77 -12.44 15.09
CA PRO A 549 -27.94 -12.95 14.41
C PRO A 549 -28.79 -13.78 15.37
N LEU A 550 -30.11 -13.74 15.20
CA LEU A 550 -31.03 -14.57 15.98
C LEU A 550 -30.74 -16.06 15.74
N LEU A 551 -30.45 -16.39 14.47
CA LEU A 551 -30.04 -17.71 14.03
C LEU A 551 -28.95 -17.53 12.96
N SER A 552 -27.86 -18.25 13.10
CA SER A 552 -26.84 -18.42 12.06
C SER A 552 -26.65 -19.91 11.82
N VAL A 553 -26.80 -20.34 10.58
CA VAL A 553 -26.51 -21.71 10.15
C VAL A 553 -25.44 -21.62 9.09
N SER A 554 -24.31 -22.31 9.26
CA SER A 554 -23.30 -22.44 8.23
C SER A 554 -22.93 -23.89 8.02
N ALA A 555 -23.09 -24.39 6.81
CA ALA A 555 -22.59 -25.68 6.37
C ALA A 555 -21.45 -25.43 5.38
N THR A 556 -20.27 -25.96 5.66
CA THR A 556 -19.11 -25.85 4.76
C THR A 556 -18.59 -27.25 4.49
N SER A 557 -18.23 -27.55 3.25
CA SER A 557 -17.47 -28.74 2.91
C SER A 557 -16.12 -28.32 2.35
N TRP A 558 -15.15 -29.19 2.48
CA TRP A 558 -13.84 -29.01 1.88
C TRP A 558 -13.34 -30.33 1.32
N ALA A 559 -12.50 -30.22 0.30
CA ALA A 559 -11.81 -31.32 -0.35
C ALA A 559 -10.33 -30.96 -0.45
N LEU A 560 -9.47 -31.96 -0.32
CA LEU A 560 -8.03 -31.87 -0.46
C LEU A 560 -7.57 -33.02 -1.35
N ARG A 561 -6.80 -32.72 -2.38
CA ARG A 561 -6.12 -33.70 -3.21
C ARG A 561 -4.66 -33.33 -3.27
N ASP A 562 -3.81 -34.18 -2.72
CA ASP A 562 -2.37 -34.09 -2.81
C ASP A 562 -1.89 -35.25 -3.67
N ASN A 563 -1.19 -34.93 -4.77
CA ASN A 563 -0.68 -35.96 -5.66
C ASN A 563 0.43 -36.82 -5.03
N GLY A 564 0.92 -36.47 -3.82
CA GLY A 564 1.82 -37.27 -3.02
C GLY A 564 3.12 -37.64 -3.70
N THR A 565 3.57 -36.83 -4.65
CA THR A 565 4.90 -36.99 -5.25
C THR A 565 5.92 -37.07 -4.13
N ARG A 566 6.63 -38.20 -4.06
CA ARG A 566 7.50 -38.53 -2.93
C ARG A 566 8.53 -37.45 -2.72
N LEU A 567 8.33 -36.66 -1.68
CA LEU A 567 9.36 -35.77 -1.20
C LEU A 567 10.36 -36.64 -0.47
N ALA A 568 11.54 -36.83 -1.07
CA ALA A 568 12.58 -37.70 -0.51
C ALA A 568 12.90 -37.40 0.96
N TRP A 569 12.76 -36.13 1.38
CA TRP A 569 12.95 -35.69 2.77
C TRP A 569 11.82 -36.11 3.72
N ALA A 570 10.60 -36.28 3.22
CA ALA A 570 9.43 -36.62 4.04
C ALA A 570 9.25 -38.15 4.21
N GLY A 571 10.04 -38.96 3.51
CA GLY A 571 10.05 -40.43 3.67
C GLY A 571 8.80 -41.13 3.14
N ALA A 572 8.51 -42.34 3.63
CA ALA A 572 7.37 -43.15 3.19
C ALA A 572 6.00 -42.56 3.57
N ASP A 573 5.97 -41.53 4.43
CA ASP A 573 4.77 -40.87 4.92
C ASP A 573 4.06 -39.98 3.88
N THR A 574 4.65 -39.76 2.69
CA THR A 574 4.02 -38.98 1.61
C THR A 574 3.38 -39.91 0.58
N VAL A 575 2.19 -40.40 0.92
CA VAL A 575 1.31 -41.11 -0.01
C VAL A 575 0.36 -40.08 -0.63
N PRO A 576 -0.06 -40.22 -1.90
CA PRO A 576 -1.14 -39.39 -2.45
C PRO A 576 -2.35 -39.40 -1.50
N VAL A 577 -2.82 -38.22 -1.13
CA VAL A 577 -3.95 -38.06 -0.21
C VAL A 577 -5.12 -37.49 -0.98
N THR A 578 -6.28 -38.14 -0.88
CA THR A 578 -7.56 -37.51 -1.22
C THR A 578 -8.41 -37.56 0.04
N ALA A 579 -8.77 -36.38 0.54
CA ALA A 579 -9.57 -36.24 1.74
C ALA A 579 -10.69 -35.23 1.50
N ASP A 580 -11.87 -35.53 2.01
CA ASP A 580 -13.02 -34.65 2.02
C ASP A 580 -13.62 -34.63 3.42
N SER A 581 -14.13 -33.47 3.83
CA SER A 581 -14.91 -33.36 5.06
C SER A 581 -15.88 -32.19 4.97
N GLY A 582 -16.66 -32.01 6.02
CA GLY A 582 -17.53 -30.87 6.16
C GLY A 582 -17.68 -30.46 7.60
N GLU A 583 -18.11 -29.23 7.81
CA GLU A 583 -18.34 -28.57 9.07
C GLU A 583 -19.73 -27.94 9.02
N LEU A 584 -20.61 -28.38 9.92
CA LEU A 584 -21.91 -27.76 10.17
C LEU A 584 -21.83 -26.99 11.48
N ARG A 585 -22.05 -25.68 11.41
CA ARG A 585 -22.26 -24.81 12.57
C ARG A 585 -23.70 -24.35 12.59
N VAL A 586 -24.35 -24.54 13.73
CA VAL A 586 -25.64 -23.92 14.02
C VAL A 586 -25.44 -23.08 15.26
N ALA A 587 -25.83 -21.81 15.22
CA ALA A 587 -25.74 -20.89 16.35
C ALA A 587 -27.06 -20.11 16.50
N LEU A 588 -27.56 -20.03 17.72
CA LEU A 588 -28.70 -19.21 18.14
C LEU A 588 -28.17 -18.05 18.96
N GLY A 589 -28.46 -16.83 18.53
CA GLY A 589 -28.07 -15.61 19.23
C GLY A 589 -29.29 -14.90 19.83
N GLY A 590 -29.10 -14.30 20.99
CA GLY A 590 -30.13 -13.47 21.62
C GLY A 590 -29.51 -12.30 22.36
N GLU A 591 -30.20 -11.16 22.35
CA GLU A 591 -29.84 -9.99 23.12
C GLU A 591 -30.97 -9.64 24.09
N ARG A 592 -30.64 -9.39 25.36
CA ARG A 592 -31.60 -8.95 26.38
C ARG A 592 -31.02 -7.81 27.22
N VAL A 593 -31.80 -6.74 27.39
CA VAL A 593 -31.46 -5.66 28.31
C VAL A 593 -31.81 -6.09 29.73
N LEU A 594 -30.82 -6.08 30.64
CA LEU A 594 -30.91 -6.45 32.05
C LEU A 594 -30.42 -5.27 32.90
N GLY A 595 -31.34 -4.49 33.47
CA GLY A 595 -30.98 -3.46 34.47
C GLY A 595 -29.96 -2.41 34.00
N GLY A 596 -30.01 -2.00 32.71
CA GLY A 596 -29.04 -1.06 32.13
C GLY A 596 -27.78 -1.72 31.58
N ALA A 597 -27.70 -3.05 31.57
CA ALA A 597 -26.74 -3.83 30.78
C ALA A 597 -27.46 -4.54 29.62
N VAL A 598 -26.69 -4.96 28.63
CA VAL A 598 -27.06 -5.76 27.48
C VAL A 598 -26.34 -7.10 27.64
N ALA A 599 -27.11 -8.17 27.80
CA ALA A 599 -26.63 -9.53 27.79
C ALA A 599 -26.81 -10.13 26.39
N ARG A 600 -25.72 -10.64 25.82
CA ARG A 600 -25.72 -11.35 24.54
C ARG A 600 -25.35 -12.80 24.80
N LEU A 601 -26.18 -13.72 24.35
CA LEU A 601 -25.94 -15.14 24.42
C LEU A 601 -25.92 -15.69 23.00
N GLU A 602 -24.85 -16.38 22.64
CA GLU A 602 -24.74 -17.19 21.43
C GLU A 602 -24.54 -18.63 21.89
N LEU A 603 -25.41 -19.54 21.45
CA LEU A 603 -25.27 -20.97 21.69
C LEU A 603 -25.24 -21.67 20.35
N GLY A 604 -24.23 -22.50 20.15
CA GLY A 604 -24.07 -23.24 18.93
C GLY A 604 -23.40 -24.58 19.12
N ALA A 605 -23.43 -25.34 18.03
CA ALA A 605 -22.76 -26.62 17.91
C ALA A 605 -22.00 -26.63 16.61
N LEU A 606 -20.79 -27.19 16.66
CA LEU A 606 -19.92 -27.40 15.52
C LEU A 606 -19.75 -28.91 15.31
N GLY A 607 -20.28 -29.43 14.22
CA GLY A 607 -20.14 -30.83 13.83
C GLY A 607 -19.26 -30.98 12.60
N GLY A 608 -18.21 -31.79 12.69
CA GLY A 608 -17.35 -32.12 11.56
C GLY A 608 -17.55 -33.56 11.07
N GLY A 609 -17.42 -33.81 9.77
CA GLY A 609 -17.37 -35.18 9.22
C GLY A 609 -16.18 -35.94 9.80
N GLY A 610 -16.43 -36.75 10.84
CA GLY A 610 -15.42 -37.54 11.57
C GLY A 610 -14.86 -36.90 12.85
N LEU A 611 -15.04 -35.60 13.07
CA LEU A 611 -14.40 -34.85 14.18
C LEU A 611 -15.30 -34.66 15.42
N GLY A 612 -16.48 -35.27 15.43
CA GLY A 612 -17.48 -35.12 16.48
C GLY A 612 -18.23 -33.79 16.44
N VAL A 613 -19.25 -33.68 17.31
CA VAL A 613 -19.99 -32.43 17.55
C VAL A 613 -19.50 -31.84 18.86
N GLY A 614 -19.02 -30.60 18.83
CA GLY A 614 -18.64 -29.89 20.03
C GLY A 614 -19.46 -28.60 20.20
N PRO A 615 -19.78 -28.21 21.45
CA PRO A 615 -20.47 -26.97 21.72
C PRO A 615 -19.60 -25.76 21.36
N ASP A 616 -20.28 -24.65 21.11
CA ASP A 616 -19.72 -23.32 20.90
C ASP A 616 -20.66 -22.32 21.59
N ALA A 617 -20.24 -21.68 22.67
CA ALA A 617 -21.08 -20.80 23.45
C ALA A 617 -20.35 -19.51 23.79
N ARG A 618 -21.02 -18.37 23.61
CA ARG A 618 -20.54 -17.06 24.03
C ARG A 618 -21.59 -16.37 24.86
N LEU A 619 -21.22 -15.95 26.07
CA LEU A 619 -22.01 -15.05 26.90
C LEU A 619 -21.24 -13.75 27.04
N ALA A 620 -21.81 -12.62 26.61
CA ALA A 620 -21.21 -11.29 26.75
C ALA A 620 -22.17 -10.33 27.50
N LEU A 621 -21.60 -9.49 28.37
CA LEU A 621 -22.30 -8.47 29.13
C LEU A 621 -21.64 -7.10 28.88
N ALA A 622 -22.44 -6.08 28.56
CA ALA A 622 -21.98 -4.71 28.35
C ALA A 622 -23.04 -3.71 28.85
N PRO A 623 -22.72 -2.44 29.18
CA PRO A 623 -23.74 -1.45 29.54
C PRO A 623 -24.62 -1.09 28.32
N ALA A 624 -25.89 -0.75 28.56
CA ALA A 624 -26.83 -0.27 27.56
C ALA A 624 -26.58 1.21 27.22
N GLY A 625 -26.35 1.55 25.95
CA GLY A 625 -26.09 2.92 25.49
C GLY A 625 -24.94 3.02 24.47
N VAL A 626 -24.51 4.26 24.18
CA VAL A 626 -23.42 4.54 23.22
C VAL A 626 -22.05 4.20 23.85
N ASP A 627 -21.26 3.46 23.07
CA ASP A 627 -19.90 2.96 23.33
C ASP A 627 -19.70 2.28 24.70
N PRO A 628 -19.63 0.93 24.76
CA PRO A 628 -19.59 0.23 26.03
C PRO A 628 -18.33 0.61 26.80
N ARG A 629 -18.53 1.21 27.98
CA ARG A 629 -17.45 1.49 28.94
C ARG A 629 -16.82 0.21 29.50
N TRP A 630 -17.49 -0.93 29.37
CA TRP A 630 -16.92 -2.22 29.69
C TRP A 630 -17.66 -3.32 28.94
N GLU A 631 -16.98 -4.44 28.71
CA GLU A 631 -17.57 -5.68 28.22
C GLU A 631 -16.87 -6.84 28.92
N ALA A 632 -17.63 -7.86 29.32
CA ALA A 632 -17.07 -9.13 29.80
C ALA A 632 -17.69 -10.26 29.00
N ALA A 633 -16.87 -11.21 28.56
CA ALA A 633 -17.33 -12.35 27.79
C ALA A 633 -16.69 -13.67 28.24
N ILE A 634 -17.46 -14.75 28.17
CA ILE A 634 -16.97 -16.13 28.30
C ILE A 634 -17.29 -16.85 27.00
N ASN A 635 -16.26 -17.42 26.39
CA ASN A 635 -16.31 -18.17 25.14
C ASN A 635 -15.90 -19.61 25.44
N TRP A 636 -16.78 -20.57 25.20
CA TRP A 636 -16.47 -21.99 25.21
C TRP A 636 -16.59 -22.51 23.80
N GLY A 637 -15.56 -23.16 23.28
CA GLY A 637 -15.55 -23.62 21.90
C GLY A 637 -14.28 -24.38 21.59
N GLY A 638 -13.79 -24.24 20.38
CA GLY A 638 -12.69 -25.06 19.89
C GLY A 638 -12.48 -24.92 18.40
N ARG A 639 -11.37 -25.44 17.91
CA ARG A 639 -10.96 -25.35 16.51
C ARG A 639 -10.79 -26.76 15.93
N ALA A 640 -11.34 -27.01 14.75
CA ALA A 640 -11.03 -28.23 14.00
C ALA A 640 -9.56 -28.20 13.51
N PRO A 641 -8.91 -29.36 13.37
CA PRO A 641 -7.60 -29.43 12.72
C PRO A 641 -7.61 -28.79 11.33
N ARG A 642 -6.52 -28.14 10.94
CA ARG A 642 -6.33 -27.58 9.60
C ARG A 642 -5.93 -28.70 8.62
N SER A 643 -6.10 -28.45 7.32
CA SER A 643 -5.70 -29.40 6.29
C SER A 643 -4.19 -29.66 6.25
N ASP A 644 -3.36 -28.66 6.59
CA ASP A 644 -1.91 -28.83 6.73
C ASP A 644 -1.55 -29.68 7.95
N GLU A 645 -2.32 -29.58 9.03
CA GLU A 645 -2.15 -30.42 10.22
C GLU A 645 -2.57 -31.88 9.96
N LEU A 646 -3.64 -32.10 9.19
CA LEU A 646 -4.19 -33.43 8.95
C LEU A 646 -3.48 -34.20 7.84
N TRP A 647 -3.02 -33.53 6.78
CA TRP A 647 -2.70 -34.20 5.52
C TRP A 647 -1.45 -33.70 4.78
N THR A 648 -0.97 -32.49 5.06
CA THR A 648 0.10 -31.89 4.25
C THR A 648 1.45 -31.91 4.98
N PRO A 649 2.43 -32.74 4.56
CA PRO A 649 3.80 -32.62 5.07
C PRO A 649 4.44 -31.32 4.58
N LEU A 650 5.07 -30.60 5.51
CA LEU A 650 5.79 -29.34 5.28
C LEU A 650 7.26 -29.46 5.68
N ARG A 651 8.13 -28.73 4.98
CA ARG A 651 9.53 -28.52 5.35
C ARG A 651 9.71 -27.05 5.70
N GLN A 652 10.36 -26.77 6.81
CA GLN A 652 10.63 -25.40 7.25
C GLN A 652 12.11 -25.27 7.57
N SER A 653 12.78 -24.30 6.94
CA SER A 653 14.17 -23.99 7.27
C SER A 653 14.21 -23.00 8.42
N VAL A 654 14.75 -23.42 9.56
CA VAL A 654 14.78 -22.67 10.82
C VAL A 654 16.20 -22.65 11.37
N ALA A 655 16.81 -21.48 11.37
CA ALA A 655 18.19 -21.27 11.82
C ALA A 655 19.22 -22.23 11.16
N GLY A 656 19.01 -22.54 9.86
CA GLY A 656 19.88 -23.45 9.10
C GLY A 656 19.60 -24.94 9.31
N ARG A 657 18.59 -25.29 10.10
CA ARG A 657 18.06 -26.67 10.20
C ARG A 657 16.82 -26.81 9.34
N ASP A 658 16.60 -28.00 8.81
CA ASP A 658 15.41 -28.29 8.00
C ASP A 658 14.42 -29.14 8.80
N LEU A 659 13.40 -28.49 9.34
CA LEU A 659 12.35 -29.14 10.11
C LEU A 659 11.34 -29.82 9.19
N ALA A 660 11.16 -31.13 9.32
CA ALA A 660 10.12 -31.90 8.68
C ALA A 660 8.88 -31.98 9.58
N VAL A 661 7.78 -31.38 9.11
CA VAL A 661 6.49 -31.31 9.79
C VAL A 661 5.55 -32.29 9.12
N LEU A 662 5.22 -33.37 9.80
CA LEU A 662 4.41 -34.46 9.28
C LEU A 662 2.93 -34.30 9.69
N PRO A 663 2.00 -34.63 8.79
CA PRO A 663 0.56 -34.55 9.06
C PRO A 663 0.09 -35.66 10.00
N ASN A 664 -1.08 -35.50 10.61
CA ASN A 664 -1.75 -36.55 11.37
C ASN A 664 -3.24 -36.60 11.08
N ALA A 665 -3.67 -37.64 10.37
CA ALA A 665 -5.07 -37.86 10.02
C ALA A 665 -5.98 -38.08 11.24
N GLY A 666 -5.42 -38.52 12.37
CA GLY A 666 -6.13 -38.83 13.60
C GLY A 666 -6.31 -37.65 14.53
N LEU A 667 -6.09 -36.40 14.08
CA LEU A 667 -6.28 -35.24 14.95
C LEU A 667 -7.75 -35.01 15.29
N GLU A 668 -8.01 -34.68 16.54
CA GLU A 668 -9.30 -34.28 17.08
C GLU A 668 -9.41 -32.75 17.21
N ARG A 669 -10.63 -32.29 17.49
CA ARG A 669 -10.93 -30.88 17.71
C ARG A 669 -10.28 -30.37 19.01
N GLU A 670 -9.53 -29.28 18.93
CA GLU A 670 -9.05 -28.55 20.10
C GLU A 670 -10.23 -28.00 20.91
N LYS A 671 -10.14 -28.02 22.24
CA LYS A 671 -11.17 -27.48 23.12
C LYS A 671 -10.62 -26.26 23.84
N SER A 672 -11.38 -25.16 23.85
CA SER A 672 -10.95 -23.92 24.49
C SER A 672 -12.06 -23.29 25.32
N LEU A 673 -11.71 -22.90 26.54
CA LEU A 673 -12.50 -22.01 27.38
C LEU A 673 -11.74 -20.70 27.53
N ARG A 674 -12.33 -19.58 27.14
CA ARG A 674 -11.74 -18.25 27.21
C ARG A 674 -12.66 -17.30 27.95
N ALA A 675 -12.16 -16.68 29.01
CA ALA A 675 -12.81 -15.54 29.66
C ALA A 675 -12.07 -14.27 29.24
N GLU A 676 -12.79 -13.22 28.90
CA GLU A 676 -12.21 -11.94 28.52
C GLU A 676 -13.03 -10.77 29.06
N GLY A 677 -12.37 -9.65 29.26
CA GLY A 677 -13.02 -8.42 29.66
C GLY A 677 -12.27 -7.21 29.14
N GLN A 678 -13.00 -6.16 28.80
CA GLN A 678 -12.45 -4.86 28.44
C GLN A 678 -13.14 -3.76 29.22
N VAL A 679 -12.41 -2.70 29.56
CA VAL A 679 -12.89 -1.51 30.25
C VAL A 679 -12.30 -0.29 29.56
N ARG A 680 -13.14 0.72 29.34
CA ARG A 680 -12.78 2.05 28.86
C ARG A 680 -13.28 3.10 29.83
N ALA A 681 -12.40 3.98 30.24
CA ALA A 681 -12.73 5.04 31.16
C ALA A 681 -11.98 6.32 30.80
N ARG A 682 -12.62 7.47 31.06
CA ARG A 682 -11.91 8.75 31.07
C ARG A 682 -11.74 9.19 32.52
N ALA A 683 -10.50 9.29 32.99
CA ALA A 683 -10.18 9.65 34.36
C ALA A 683 -9.04 10.67 34.39
N ALA A 684 -9.21 11.77 35.13
CA ALA A 684 -8.22 12.85 35.23
C ALA A 684 -7.74 13.39 33.86
N GLY A 685 -8.62 13.39 32.85
CA GLY A 685 -8.29 13.83 31.48
C GLY A 685 -7.51 12.81 30.64
N LEU A 686 -7.27 11.60 31.17
CA LEU A 686 -6.72 10.46 30.44
C LEU A 686 -7.84 9.57 29.90
N ASP A 687 -7.72 9.17 28.64
CA ASP A 687 -8.52 8.11 28.04
C ASP A 687 -7.79 6.79 28.27
N LEU A 688 -8.38 5.92 29.08
CA LEU A 688 -7.85 4.64 29.49
C LEU A 688 -8.63 3.52 28.82
N ALA A 689 -7.92 2.51 28.31
CA ALA A 689 -8.48 1.27 27.83
C ALA A 689 -7.67 0.10 28.39
N VAL A 690 -8.34 -0.86 29.02
CA VAL A 690 -7.71 -2.07 29.55
C VAL A 690 -8.52 -3.27 29.08
N GLY A 691 -7.86 -4.25 28.50
CA GLY A 691 -8.44 -5.53 28.10
C GLY A 691 -7.64 -6.67 28.71
N ALA A 692 -8.32 -7.70 29.21
CA ALA A 692 -7.68 -8.91 29.72
C ALA A 692 -8.37 -10.14 29.15
N SER A 693 -7.63 -11.22 28.94
CA SER A 693 -8.18 -12.52 28.58
C SER A 693 -7.41 -13.65 29.24
N LEU A 694 -8.13 -14.65 29.74
CA LEU A 694 -7.63 -15.92 30.20
C LEU A 694 -8.17 -17.00 29.26
N ARG A 695 -7.33 -17.91 28.80
CA ARG A 695 -7.75 -19.05 27.96
C ARG A 695 -7.14 -20.33 28.50
N HIS A 696 -7.98 -21.33 28.71
CA HIS A 696 -7.59 -22.71 28.94
C HIS A 696 -7.86 -23.51 27.66
N LEU A 697 -6.79 -24.07 27.09
CA LEU A 697 -6.80 -24.96 25.95
C LEU A 697 -6.60 -26.38 26.48
N THR A 698 -7.51 -27.26 26.12
CA THR A 698 -7.39 -28.70 26.35
C THR A 698 -7.39 -29.40 25.01
N ASP A 699 -6.61 -30.48 24.94
CA ASP A 699 -6.50 -31.29 23.72
C ASP A 699 -6.04 -30.47 22.50
N GLY A 700 -5.18 -29.47 22.74
CA GLY A 700 -4.65 -28.59 21.73
C GLY A 700 -3.77 -29.34 20.73
N ILE A 701 -3.77 -28.88 19.47
CA ILE A 701 -2.92 -29.44 18.43
C ILE A 701 -1.56 -28.78 18.51
N HIS A 702 -0.51 -29.60 18.55
CA HIS A 702 0.87 -29.15 18.62
C HIS A 702 1.78 -30.10 17.85
N TRP A 703 3.01 -29.68 17.60
CA TRP A 703 4.00 -30.51 16.93
C TRP A 703 4.81 -31.26 17.99
N ILE A 704 5.03 -32.56 17.76
CA ILE A 704 5.87 -33.43 18.59
C ILE A 704 6.97 -34.02 17.71
N ALA A 705 8.23 -33.85 18.13
CA ALA A 705 9.36 -34.51 17.51
C ALA A 705 9.22 -36.05 17.57
N GLN A 706 9.66 -36.75 16.53
CA GLN A 706 9.79 -38.20 16.57
C GLN A 706 11.03 -38.57 17.41
N ASP A 707 10.96 -39.68 18.14
CA ASP A 707 11.99 -40.06 19.13
C ASP A 707 13.40 -40.19 18.53
N ASP A 708 13.50 -40.45 17.24
CA ASP A 708 14.74 -40.70 16.50
C ASP A 708 15.32 -39.46 15.78
N ASP A 709 14.55 -38.39 15.61
CA ASP A 709 14.96 -37.19 14.88
C ASP A 709 14.28 -35.92 15.44
N PRO A 710 15.00 -35.03 16.15
CA PRO A 710 14.43 -33.81 16.74
C PRO A 710 14.05 -32.76 15.70
N ASP A 711 14.48 -32.90 14.44
CA ASP A 711 14.09 -32.02 13.34
C ASP A 711 12.94 -32.63 12.52
N ARG A 712 12.47 -33.84 12.85
CA ARG A 712 11.32 -34.48 12.21
C ARG A 712 10.24 -34.77 13.24
N GLY A 713 9.03 -34.29 13.00
CA GLY A 713 7.95 -34.47 13.97
C GLY A 713 6.58 -34.42 13.32
N ARG A 714 5.57 -34.81 14.08
CA ARG A 714 4.19 -34.93 13.61
C ARG A 714 3.26 -34.07 14.45
N TRP A 715 2.19 -33.58 13.84
CA TRP A 715 1.09 -32.97 14.58
C TRP A 715 0.41 -33.98 15.51
N ALA A 716 0.06 -33.55 16.71
CA ALA A 716 -0.63 -34.36 17.69
C ALA A 716 -1.57 -33.51 18.55
N ASN A 717 -2.63 -34.15 19.05
CA ASN A 717 -3.48 -33.62 20.10
C ASN A 717 -2.85 -33.81 21.49
N GLY A 718 -3.53 -33.36 22.54
CA GLY A 718 -3.06 -33.51 23.92
C GLY A 718 -2.28 -32.34 24.52
N LEU A 719 -2.13 -31.20 23.82
CA LEU A 719 -1.58 -30.00 24.45
C LEU A 719 -2.57 -29.44 25.48
N GLU A 720 -2.14 -29.35 26.73
CA GLU A 720 -2.88 -28.64 27.77
C GLU A 720 -2.16 -27.34 28.12
N MET A 721 -2.81 -26.21 27.84
CA MET A 721 -2.19 -24.90 28.00
C MET A 721 -3.14 -23.91 28.65
N ARG A 722 -2.63 -23.11 29.58
CA ARG A 722 -3.29 -21.93 30.10
C ARG A 722 -2.57 -20.71 29.57
N THR A 723 -3.29 -19.74 29.06
CA THR A 723 -2.74 -18.50 28.55
C THR A 723 -3.45 -17.33 29.20
N TRP A 724 -2.71 -16.25 29.44
CA TRP A 724 -3.27 -14.99 29.87
C TRP A 724 -2.72 -13.88 28.99
N ARG A 725 -3.53 -12.84 28.79
CA ARG A 725 -3.17 -11.64 28.06
C ARG A 725 -3.78 -10.43 28.74
N LEU A 726 -3.02 -9.37 28.85
CA LEU A 726 -3.39 -8.07 29.34
C LEU A 726 -2.95 -7.05 28.29
N THR A 727 -3.87 -6.24 27.80
CA THR A 727 -3.58 -5.09 26.95
C THR A 727 -4.02 -3.84 27.70
N ALA A 728 -3.15 -2.83 27.80
CA ALA A 728 -3.51 -1.56 28.38
C ALA A 728 -3.08 -0.43 27.45
N ALA A 729 -3.91 0.60 27.36
CA ALA A 729 -3.61 1.84 26.67
C ALA A 729 -4.06 3.03 27.53
N ALA A 730 -3.24 4.08 27.51
CA ALA A 730 -3.54 5.36 28.11
C ALA A 730 -3.20 6.45 27.11
N ALA A 731 -4.15 7.34 26.85
CA ALA A 731 -3.96 8.50 25.99
C ALA A 731 -4.30 9.79 26.73
N ARG A 732 -3.54 10.85 26.47
CA ARG A 732 -3.87 12.21 26.89
C ARG A 732 -3.73 13.13 25.71
N GLU A 733 -4.70 14.02 25.57
CA GLU A 733 -4.60 15.15 24.65
C GLU A 733 -4.58 16.46 25.45
N GLY A 734 -3.74 17.40 25.04
CA GLY A 734 -3.63 18.70 25.69
C GLY A 734 -3.00 19.74 24.78
N ARG A 735 -3.07 21.02 25.19
CA ARG A 735 -2.44 22.12 24.47
C ARG A 735 -1.02 22.34 24.98
N PHE A 736 -0.03 22.24 24.10
CA PHE A 736 1.38 22.54 24.37
C PHE A 736 2.05 23.11 23.11
N ALA A 737 2.04 24.45 22.98
CA ALA A 737 2.51 25.14 21.78
C ALA A 737 1.93 24.54 20.47
N GLY A 738 0.66 24.12 20.51
CA GLY A 738 0.03 23.21 19.57
C GLY A 738 -0.91 22.24 20.31
N TRP A 739 -1.40 21.23 19.62
CA TRP A 739 -2.06 20.05 20.19
C TRP A 739 -1.02 18.96 20.38
N LEU A 740 -0.89 18.47 21.60
CA LEU A 740 -0.04 17.34 21.95
C LEU A 740 -0.95 16.17 22.34
N ARG A 741 -0.76 15.04 21.67
CA ARG A 741 -1.36 13.77 22.03
C ARG A 741 -0.26 12.79 22.42
N LEU A 742 -0.31 12.34 23.66
CA LEU A 742 0.54 11.27 24.16
C LEU A 742 -0.31 10.00 24.27
N LYS A 743 0.15 8.90 23.69
CA LYS A 743 -0.49 7.58 23.80
C LYS A 743 0.56 6.54 24.15
N GLY A 744 0.39 5.86 25.28
CA GLY A 744 1.11 4.64 25.60
C GLY A 744 0.18 3.45 25.48
N GLU A 745 0.61 2.39 24.82
CA GLU A 745 -0.09 1.11 24.79
C GLU A 745 0.88 -0.05 24.97
N GLY A 746 0.39 -1.16 25.50
CA GLY A 746 1.20 -2.35 25.71
C GLY A 746 0.34 -3.58 25.85
N THR A 747 0.92 -4.71 25.48
CA THR A 747 0.38 -6.05 25.65
C THR A 747 1.39 -6.88 26.42
N TRP A 748 0.93 -7.49 27.50
CA TRP A 748 1.63 -8.49 28.29
C TRP A 748 0.86 -9.79 28.20
N GLN A 749 1.54 -10.88 27.97
CA GLN A 749 0.94 -12.19 27.85
C GLN A 749 1.90 -13.25 28.35
N GLY A 750 1.34 -14.34 28.85
CA GLY A 750 2.09 -15.48 29.32
C GLY A 750 1.27 -16.73 29.18
N PHE A 751 1.94 -17.85 29.41
CA PHE A 751 1.34 -19.15 29.29
C PHE A 751 1.97 -20.13 30.26
N ASP A 752 1.23 -21.18 30.55
CA ASP A 752 1.62 -22.31 31.39
C ASP A 752 1.17 -23.58 30.65
N VAL A 753 2.12 -24.47 30.34
CA VAL A 753 1.86 -25.72 29.62
C VAL A 753 1.86 -26.84 30.64
N ALA A 754 0.69 -27.44 30.86
CA ALA A 754 0.52 -28.53 31.80
C ALA A 754 0.90 -29.89 31.17
N VAL A 755 0.63 -30.08 29.88
CA VAL A 755 0.90 -31.32 29.12
C VAL A 755 1.33 -30.96 27.70
N GLY A 756 2.35 -31.65 27.18
CA GLY A 756 2.93 -31.46 25.84
C GLY A 756 4.12 -30.47 25.82
N PRO A 757 4.98 -30.50 24.79
CA PRO A 757 6.02 -29.50 24.61
C PRO A 757 5.42 -28.12 24.36
N ALA A 758 6.03 -27.10 24.97
CA ALA A 758 5.67 -25.71 24.70
C ALA A 758 6.11 -25.35 23.28
N GLY A 759 5.16 -25.37 22.35
CA GLY A 759 5.38 -24.84 21.00
C GLY A 759 5.81 -23.37 21.02
N PRO A 760 6.28 -22.84 19.88
CA PRO A 760 6.70 -21.45 19.81
C PRO A 760 5.49 -20.53 19.97
N LEU A 761 5.49 -19.79 21.07
CA LEU A 761 4.41 -18.86 21.40
C LEU A 761 4.88 -17.42 21.18
N PRO A 762 3.97 -16.53 20.73
CA PRO A 762 4.32 -15.14 20.45
C PRO A 762 4.94 -14.48 21.68
N PRO A 763 5.87 -13.53 21.50
CA PRO A 763 6.66 -12.95 22.57
C PRO A 763 5.77 -12.43 23.69
N GLY A 764 6.23 -12.63 24.93
CA GLY A 764 5.43 -12.36 26.11
C GLY A 764 5.03 -10.89 26.25
N ASN A 765 5.81 -9.94 25.74
CA ASN A 765 5.52 -8.52 25.95
C ASN A 765 5.80 -7.67 24.70
N TRP A 766 4.89 -6.75 24.42
CA TRP A 766 5.02 -5.69 23.41
C TRP A 766 4.55 -4.37 24.01
N GLN A 767 5.26 -3.29 23.72
CA GLN A 767 4.97 -1.96 24.23
C GLN A 767 5.15 -0.96 23.09
N ARG A 768 4.26 0.01 22.98
CA ARG A 768 4.34 1.11 22.03
C ARG A 768 4.03 2.42 22.71
N LEU A 769 4.97 3.34 22.62
CA LEU A 769 4.78 4.73 23.02
C LEU A 769 4.69 5.58 21.76
N ARG A 770 3.67 6.42 21.69
CA ARG A 770 3.43 7.33 20.59
C ARG A 770 3.24 8.74 21.15
N LEU A 771 4.03 9.68 20.62
CA LEU A 771 3.95 11.09 20.92
C LEU A 771 3.64 11.82 19.61
N ASP A 772 2.40 12.29 19.46
CA ASP A 772 1.98 13.10 18.33
C ASP A 772 1.90 14.56 18.78
N TRP A 773 2.64 15.43 18.12
CA TRP A 773 2.52 16.87 18.26
C TRP A 773 2.02 17.46 16.95
N GLU A 774 1.03 18.33 17.05
CA GLU A 774 0.39 18.99 15.93
C GLU A 774 0.32 20.49 16.19
N ASN A 775 0.73 21.32 15.23
CA ASN A 775 0.60 22.77 15.36
C ASN A 775 0.00 23.39 14.10
N HIS A 776 -1.01 24.23 14.33
CA HIS A 776 -1.77 24.94 13.31
C HIS A 776 -1.06 26.27 13.07
N PHE A 777 -0.15 26.31 12.11
CA PHE A 777 0.59 27.52 11.75
C PHE A 777 -0.26 28.52 10.97
N PHE A 778 -1.34 28.05 10.35
CA PHE A 778 -2.26 28.86 9.55
C PHE A 778 -3.68 28.66 10.05
N LYS A 779 -4.50 29.72 9.93
CA LYS A 779 -5.84 29.77 10.52
C LYS A 779 -6.81 28.73 9.93
N GLU A 780 -6.51 28.17 8.75
CA GLU A 780 -7.43 27.31 8.01
C GLU A 780 -6.83 25.98 7.52
N ASP A 781 -5.55 25.87 7.11
CA ASP A 781 -5.10 24.63 6.44
C ASP A 781 -3.64 24.19 6.61
N GLY A 782 -2.81 24.94 7.35
CA GLY A 782 -1.37 24.65 7.43
C GLY A 782 -0.99 24.01 8.77
N ILE A 783 -0.97 22.68 8.79
CA ILE A 783 -0.76 21.88 9.99
C ILE A 783 0.59 21.17 9.88
N LEU A 784 1.50 21.43 10.82
CA LEU A 784 2.71 20.62 11.00
C LEU A 784 2.40 19.54 12.02
N GLN A 785 2.75 18.30 11.69
CA GLN A 785 2.63 17.13 12.54
C GLN A 785 4.02 16.55 12.75
N VAL A 786 4.35 16.22 13.99
CA VAL A 786 5.55 15.47 14.34
C VAL A 786 5.10 14.32 15.20
N SER A 787 5.38 13.09 14.77
CA SER A 787 5.09 11.89 15.55
C SER A 787 6.39 11.16 15.87
N LEU A 788 6.60 10.86 17.14
CA LEU A 788 7.65 9.94 17.58
C LEU A 788 6.99 8.66 18.05
N VAL A 789 7.31 7.55 17.40
CA VAL A 789 6.82 6.22 17.76
C VAL A 789 8.01 5.40 18.27
N THR A 790 7.87 4.83 19.46
CA THR A 790 8.83 3.89 20.01
C THR A 790 8.13 2.56 20.27
N THR A 791 8.61 1.52 19.62
CA THR A 791 8.06 0.17 19.73
C THR A 791 9.10 -0.73 20.38
N ARG A 792 8.78 -1.31 21.52
CA ARG A 792 9.61 -2.29 22.21
C ARG A 792 8.95 -3.66 22.19
N ARG A 793 9.69 -4.66 21.74
CA ARG A 793 9.29 -6.07 21.78
C ARG A 793 10.25 -6.82 22.68
N ALA A 794 9.74 -7.54 23.67
CA ALA A 794 10.58 -8.36 24.52
C ALA A 794 11.17 -9.54 23.72
N ALA A 795 12.24 -10.12 24.26
CA ALA A 795 12.75 -11.40 23.78
C ALA A 795 11.64 -12.45 23.87
N GLY A 796 11.66 -13.40 22.94
CA GLY A 796 10.69 -14.50 22.90
C GLY A 796 11.11 -15.54 21.89
N ASN A 797 10.52 -16.72 21.95
CA ASN A 797 10.83 -17.77 21.00
C ASN A 797 10.39 -17.37 19.59
N ASP A 798 11.14 -17.83 18.60
CA ASP A 798 10.79 -17.62 17.19
C ASP A 798 9.46 -18.34 16.91
N PRO A 799 8.38 -17.64 16.50
CA PRO A 799 7.09 -18.26 16.22
C PRO A 799 7.15 -19.33 15.11
N TRP A 800 8.22 -19.33 14.31
CA TRP A 800 8.44 -20.27 13.22
C TRP A 800 9.35 -21.44 13.60
N ASP A 801 9.99 -21.42 14.77
CA ASP A 801 10.75 -22.55 15.28
C ASP A 801 9.87 -23.47 16.12
N LEU A 802 9.29 -24.50 15.48
CA LEU A 802 8.43 -25.47 16.18
C LEU A 802 9.14 -26.21 17.33
N THR A 803 10.47 -26.25 17.32
CA THR A 803 11.27 -26.84 18.40
C THR A 803 11.41 -25.93 19.63
N GLY A 804 11.08 -24.64 19.48
CA GLY A 804 11.15 -23.65 20.56
C GLY A 804 12.58 -23.30 21.01
N THR A 805 13.60 -23.70 20.25
CA THR A 805 15.02 -23.55 20.63
C THR A 805 15.61 -22.18 20.29
N VAL A 806 15.05 -21.48 19.29
CA VAL A 806 15.53 -20.19 18.85
C VAL A 806 14.82 -19.08 19.61
N THR A 807 15.56 -18.37 20.47
CA THR A 807 15.07 -17.15 21.11
C THR A 807 15.45 -15.92 20.28
N LEU A 808 14.46 -15.12 19.92
CA LEU A 808 14.62 -13.82 19.32
C LEU A 808 14.99 -12.78 20.40
N PRO A 809 15.96 -11.88 20.13
CA PRO A 809 16.40 -10.89 21.10
C PRO A 809 15.33 -9.81 21.37
N VAL A 810 15.51 -9.04 22.45
CA VAL A 810 14.75 -7.81 22.70
C VAL A 810 15.01 -6.83 21.55
N ARG A 811 13.97 -6.11 21.16
CA ARG A 811 13.99 -5.18 20.03
C ARG A 811 13.37 -3.85 20.41
N VAL A 812 13.98 -2.76 19.98
CA VAL A 812 13.47 -1.41 20.17
C VAL A 812 13.62 -0.67 18.86
N ASN A 813 12.48 -0.22 18.32
CA ASN A 813 12.44 0.58 17.10
C ASN A 813 11.95 1.98 17.44
N HIS A 814 12.63 2.97 16.89
CA HIS A 814 12.26 4.37 17.00
C HIS A 814 11.96 4.90 15.60
N ASP A 815 10.76 5.43 15.40
CA ASP A 815 10.33 6.01 14.14
C ASP A 815 9.95 7.47 14.36
N LEU A 816 10.41 8.35 13.47
CA LEU A 816 10.08 9.77 13.46
C LEU A 816 9.31 10.10 12.18
N LEU A 817 8.09 10.58 12.33
CA LEU A 817 7.25 11.03 11.22
C LEU A 817 7.11 12.54 11.30
N VAL A 818 7.37 13.23 10.19
CA VAL A 818 7.17 14.68 10.05
C VAL A 818 6.18 14.90 8.92
N GLY A 819 4.96 15.29 9.28
CA GLY A 819 3.87 15.59 8.36
C GLY A 819 3.65 17.09 8.20
N PHE A 820 3.33 17.54 7.00
CA PHE A 820 2.88 18.90 6.72
C PHE A 820 1.63 18.84 5.86
N ARG A 821 0.51 19.36 6.38
CA ARG A 821 -0.73 19.52 5.63
C ARG A 821 -0.84 20.96 5.18
N LEU A 822 -1.19 21.16 3.91
CA LEU A 822 -1.46 22.46 3.32
C LEU A 822 -2.49 22.32 2.20
N VAL A 823 -3.69 22.88 2.39
CA VAL A 823 -4.73 23.05 1.37
C VAL A 823 -5.02 21.75 0.61
N GLY A 824 -5.46 20.72 1.35
CA GLY A 824 -5.78 19.40 0.79
C GLY A 824 -4.57 18.53 0.42
N ALA A 825 -3.35 19.06 0.42
CA ALA A 825 -2.12 18.28 0.30
C ALA A 825 -1.59 17.89 1.69
N HIS A 826 -1.09 16.67 1.83
CA HIS A 826 -0.49 16.11 3.04
C HIS A 826 0.82 15.42 2.66
N LEU A 827 1.93 16.07 2.97
CA LEU A 827 3.27 15.52 2.79
C LEU A 827 3.75 14.93 4.12
N VAL A 828 4.15 13.67 4.15
CA VAL A 828 4.71 12.99 5.31
C VAL A 828 6.09 12.44 4.95
N LEU A 829 7.09 12.81 5.76
CA LEU A 829 8.42 12.21 5.74
C LEU A 829 8.55 11.30 6.97
N GLY A 830 8.78 10.01 6.75
CA GLY A 830 9.02 9.04 7.81
C GLY A 830 10.48 8.59 7.84
N LEU A 831 11.15 8.74 8.97
CA LEU A 831 12.45 8.15 9.25
C LEU A 831 12.21 6.98 10.19
N ARG A 832 12.23 5.76 9.64
CA ARG A 832 11.95 4.53 10.37
C ARG A 832 13.24 3.90 10.87
N ASN A 833 13.14 3.21 12.00
CA ASN A 833 14.28 2.55 12.65
C ASN A 833 15.50 3.49 12.75
N LEU A 834 15.34 4.60 13.48
CA LEU A 834 16.36 5.63 13.63
C LEU A 834 17.71 5.08 14.14
N ALA A 835 17.70 3.98 14.89
CA ALA A 835 18.93 3.31 15.33
C ALA A 835 19.71 2.72 14.15
N GLY A 836 19.02 2.24 13.11
CA GLY A 836 19.60 1.60 11.93
C GLY A 836 19.96 0.13 12.12
N ASP A 837 19.66 -0.44 13.30
CA ASP A 837 19.97 -1.83 13.62
C ASP A 837 19.06 -2.78 12.82
N GLN A 838 19.64 -3.75 12.11
CA GLN A 838 18.90 -4.87 11.54
C GLN A 838 18.66 -5.91 12.64
N GLN A 839 17.40 -6.22 12.94
CA GLN A 839 17.08 -6.83 14.23
C GLN A 839 16.75 -8.32 14.24
N ARG A 840 16.87 -9.12 13.19
CA ARG A 840 16.21 -10.46 13.13
C ARG A 840 14.67 -10.29 13.29
N LEU A 841 13.86 -11.04 12.57
CA LEU A 841 12.39 -11.03 12.70
C LEU A 841 11.94 -12.43 13.10
N THR A 842 12.54 -13.41 12.43
CA THR A 842 12.46 -14.85 12.62
C THR A 842 13.88 -15.40 12.53
N SER A 843 14.07 -16.70 12.73
CA SER A 843 15.36 -17.37 12.55
C SER A 843 15.94 -17.23 11.13
N GLY A 844 15.10 -16.96 10.13
CA GLY A 844 15.48 -16.83 8.71
C GLY A 844 15.28 -15.44 8.10
N ALA A 845 14.85 -14.43 8.86
CA ALA A 845 14.60 -13.09 8.33
C ALA A 845 15.18 -12.00 9.25
N LEU A 846 15.69 -10.91 8.66
CA LEU A 846 16.10 -9.70 9.37
C LEU A 846 15.06 -8.59 9.19
N SER A 847 14.99 -7.65 10.13
CA SER A 847 14.22 -6.41 9.90
C SER A 847 15.03 -5.51 8.97
N PRO A 848 14.37 -4.60 8.23
CA PRO A 848 15.11 -3.56 7.54
C PRO A 848 15.95 -2.72 8.52
N GLY A 849 17.02 -2.13 7.99
CA GLY A 849 17.85 -1.16 8.69
C GLY A 849 17.15 0.20 8.81
N ARG A 850 17.89 1.30 8.73
CA ARG A 850 17.30 2.65 8.72
C ARG A 850 16.63 2.91 7.37
N GLU A 851 15.38 3.38 7.40
CA GLU A 851 14.62 3.68 6.18
C GLU A 851 14.10 5.12 6.19
N MET A 852 13.95 5.70 5.00
CA MET A 852 13.34 6.99 4.79
C MET A 852 12.21 6.88 3.76
N ASP A 853 10.99 7.17 4.21
CA ASP A 853 9.80 7.17 3.40
C ASP A 853 9.29 8.58 3.18
N MET A 854 8.82 8.87 1.98
CA MET A 854 8.10 10.11 1.69
C MET A 854 6.76 9.78 1.04
N ARG A 855 5.67 10.25 1.65
CA ARG A 855 4.29 10.09 1.17
C ARG A 855 3.69 11.48 0.89
N LEU A 856 3.17 11.69 -0.31
CA LEU A 856 2.39 12.88 -0.65
C LEU A 856 0.97 12.43 -1.00
N GLU A 857 0.01 12.83 -0.17
CA GLU A 857 -1.41 12.64 -0.44
C GLU A 857 -2.00 13.97 -0.86
N TRP A 858 -2.81 13.97 -1.92
CA TRP A 858 -3.49 15.19 -2.35
C TRP A 858 -4.97 14.91 -2.56
N ALA A 859 -5.81 15.50 -1.72
CA ALA A 859 -7.26 15.46 -1.83
C ALA A 859 -7.77 16.75 -2.50
N PHE A 860 -8.31 16.63 -3.71
CA PHE A 860 -9.04 17.70 -4.36
C PHE A 860 -10.49 17.69 -3.85
N ARG A 861 -10.85 18.65 -2.99
CA ARG A 861 -12.26 18.92 -2.67
C ARG A 861 -12.78 19.95 -3.66
N GLN A 862 -13.83 19.62 -4.41
CA GLN A 862 -14.59 20.56 -5.23
C GLN A 862 -15.48 21.44 -4.35
#